data_AF-A0A1F4AC41-F1
#
_entry.id   AF-A0A1F4AC41-F1
#
_cell.length_a   1.000
_cell.length_b   1.000
_cell.length_c   1.000
_cell.angle_alpha   90.00
_cell.angle_beta   90.00
_cell.angle_gamma   90.00
#
_symmetry.space_group_name_H-M   'P 1'
#
loop_
_entity.id
_entity.type
_entity.pdbx_description
1 polymer ?
#
loop_
_entity_poly.entity_id
_entity_poly.type
_entity_poly.pdbx_seq_one_letter_code
_entity_poly.pdbx_strand_id
1 'polypeptide(L)'
;MSTVLQNKPTAQDSLAEKLTFQQKLQTITNRIHAAKFIDEIILELSQEWCNLFNADRLTIYQVSDDRGSIISKVKTGLNSFKDIKLPISEQSIAGFVAANRRVINIRDVYDDAELKSYSPQLNFLKAVDAKTGYRTRQMLVAPIVDGKSKELIGVVQIINTKNGQPFPQVMEEGVVHLCETLAIAFRQRQGPAAQVRNKYDGLVSNAVISAEELELAQRSARRKNLDLETVLIDEFQVKVPALGDALASYFGVPYEPFRQERIRPPDLMKNISREFSEANMWLPLEDSKDGIVVLTLDPEKTRASRMVNNVFPRSRIVYRVTTSREFVSTLDQMFGGVLDDGGNIDDLLGDLTAEGEIEASEDIASAASDNELVKLVNKIIIDAYQQGASDIHIEPYPGKSKTEIRFRKDGSLFPYIQVPASYRNALAARLKIMCDLDISERRKPQDGKIKFKKFGPLDIELRVATIPSQGGVEDIVMRILAAGEPIPLDKLGLSPRNLKNCKDAIQKPYGLFFVCGPTGSGKTTTLHSVLGYLNTPDTKIWTAEDPVEITQRGLRQVQMLPKAGLTFAVAMRAFLRADPDIIMVGEMRDKETVGTGIEASLTGHLVFATLHTNSAPESIVRLLDMGMDPFNFADALLGILAQRLARRLCSKCKEPHVAAEEELDMLLNEYAIELQNTTRWKADPQGEREKLFEEWKKEYANDKGEFTLYTHKGCDTCGGIGYKGRMGLHELLMGSDAIKKLIQEHARVAEMLAVGIENGMRTLKQDGIEKVMQGITDIHQVRAVCIK
;
A
#
# COMPACT_ATOMS: atom_id res chain seq x y z
N MET A 1 51.26 51.77 -19.21
CA MET A 1 52.36 50.83 -18.93
C MET A 1 52.26 50.44 -17.46
N SER A 2 51.79 49.23 -17.16
CA SER A 2 51.94 48.67 -15.81
C SER A 2 52.33 47.22 -15.99
N THR A 3 53.62 46.98 -15.78
CA THR A 3 54.33 45.72 -15.95
C THR A 3 53.95 44.82 -14.78
N VAL A 4 53.01 43.88 -15.00
CA VAL A 4 52.69 42.87 -14.00
C VAL A 4 53.81 41.83 -14.02
N LEU A 5 54.60 41.85 -12.95
CA LEU A 5 55.61 40.87 -12.59
C LEU A 5 55.07 39.43 -12.76
N GLN A 6 55.63 38.70 -13.73
CA GLN A 6 55.53 37.25 -13.76
C GLN A 6 56.36 36.71 -12.58
N ASN A 7 55.69 36.31 -11.51
CA ASN A 7 56.29 35.47 -10.48
C ASN A 7 56.72 34.15 -11.14
N LYS A 8 58.01 33.99 -11.37
CA LYS A 8 58.60 32.67 -11.62
C LYS A 8 58.46 31.86 -10.33
N PRO A 9 57.92 30.62 -10.37
CA PRO A 9 57.84 29.78 -9.20
C PRO A 9 59.25 29.53 -8.66
N THR A 10 59.43 29.69 -7.35
CA THR A 10 60.72 29.42 -6.69
C THR A 10 61.00 27.91 -6.68
N ALA A 11 62.27 27.49 -6.57
CA ALA A 11 62.63 26.07 -6.53
C ALA A 11 61.91 25.30 -5.39
N GLN A 12 61.57 26.01 -4.30
CA GLN A 12 60.81 25.46 -3.16
C GLN A 12 59.33 25.18 -3.49
N ASP A 13 58.66 26.03 -4.27
CA ASP A 13 57.28 25.80 -4.72
C ASP A 13 57.18 24.57 -5.62
N SER A 14 58.16 24.37 -6.52
CA SER A 14 58.19 23.20 -7.41
C SER A 14 58.40 21.87 -6.67
N LEU A 15 59.08 21.90 -5.51
CA LEU A 15 59.32 20.71 -4.69
C LEU A 15 58.07 20.33 -3.90
N ALA A 16 57.37 21.32 -3.33
CA ALA A 16 56.11 21.10 -2.62
C ALA A 16 55.01 20.56 -3.54
N GLU A 17 54.89 21.09 -4.77
CA GLU A 17 53.95 20.59 -5.78
C GLU A 17 54.27 19.15 -6.21
N LYS A 18 55.55 18.81 -6.44
CA LYS A 18 56.00 17.44 -6.73
C LYS A 18 55.67 16.47 -5.60
N LEU A 19 55.91 16.88 -4.35
CA LEU A 19 55.68 16.04 -3.18
C LEU A 19 54.18 15.81 -2.94
N THR A 20 53.37 16.84 -3.16
CA THR A 20 51.89 16.74 -3.10
C THR A 20 51.34 15.84 -4.21
N PHE A 21 51.88 15.95 -5.42
CA PHE A 21 51.52 15.06 -6.53
C PHE A 21 51.86 13.60 -6.22
N GLN A 22 53.08 13.34 -5.70
CA GLN A 22 53.50 11.99 -5.31
C GLN A 22 52.64 11.40 -4.18
N GLN A 23 52.25 12.19 -3.17
CA GLN A 23 51.34 11.71 -2.11
C GLN A 23 49.98 11.30 -2.67
N LYS A 24 49.37 12.13 -3.52
CA LYS A 24 48.08 11.82 -4.16
C LYS A 24 48.19 10.62 -5.10
N LEU A 25 49.29 10.52 -5.86
CA LEU A 25 49.61 9.38 -6.71
C LEU A 25 49.68 8.09 -5.88
N GLN A 26 50.38 8.09 -4.75
CA GLN A 26 50.48 6.93 -3.85
C GLN A 26 49.12 6.53 -3.27
N THR A 27 48.27 7.49 -2.90
CA THR A 27 46.90 7.20 -2.42
C THR A 27 46.09 6.48 -3.50
N ILE A 28 46.16 6.94 -4.75
CA ILE A 28 45.47 6.32 -5.89
C ILE A 28 46.04 4.92 -6.15
N THR A 29 47.36 4.75 -6.18
CA THR A 29 48.04 3.45 -6.35
C THR A 29 47.61 2.43 -5.29
N ASN A 30 47.54 2.83 -4.01
CA ASN A 30 47.10 1.95 -2.93
C ASN A 30 45.64 1.50 -3.10
N ARG A 31 44.76 2.39 -3.59
CA ARG A 31 43.36 2.04 -3.87
C ARG A 31 43.22 1.08 -5.06
N ILE A 32 44.04 1.25 -6.10
CA ILE A 32 44.09 0.31 -7.23
C ILE A 32 44.50 -1.09 -6.74
N HIS A 33 45.48 -1.18 -5.83
CA HIS A 33 45.87 -2.47 -5.24
C HIS A 33 44.78 -3.06 -4.33
N ALA A 34 44.09 -2.24 -3.55
CA ALA A 34 43.05 -2.67 -2.61
C ALA A 34 41.71 -3.03 -3.28
N ALA A 35 41.51 -2.59 -4.54
CA ALA A 35 40.35 -2.92 -5.36
C ALA A 35 40.03 -4.42 -5.35
N LYS A 36 38.78 -4.85 -5.50
CA LYS A 36 38.47 -6.27 -5.82
C LYS A 36 38.11 -6.46 -7.29
N PHE A 37 37.31 -5.55 -7.85
CA PHE A 37 36.92 -5.53 -9.25
C PHE A 37 37.52 -4.31 -9.97
N ILE A 38 38.24 -4.53 -11.06
CA ILE A 38 38.97 -3.47 -11.76
C ILE A 38 38.01 -2.54 -12.51
N ASP A 39 36.99 -3.10 -13.16
CA ASP A 39 36.04 -2.32 -13.96
C ASP A 39 35.24 -1.30 -13.12
N GLU A 40 34.86 -1.68 -11.91
CA GLU A 40 34.12 -0.83 -10.96
C GLU A 40 34.98 0.35 -10.48
N ILE A 41 36.26 0.09 -10.21
CA ILE A 41 37.16 1.08 -9.63
C ILE A 41 37.76 2.03 -10.68
N ILE A 42 37.97 1.60 -11.91
CA ILE A 42 38.40 2.50 -12.98
C ILE A 42 37.32 3.56 -13.26
N LEU A 43 36.03 3.21 -13.15
CA LEU A 43 34.93 4.18 -13.28
C LEU A 43 34.91 5.18 -12.11
N GLU A 44 34.97 4.69 -10.86
CA GLU A 44 34.97 5.54 -9.67
C GLU A 44 36.20 6.47 -9.57
N LEU A 45 37.39 5.94 -9.86
CA LEU A 45 38.64 6.70 -9.76
C LEU A 45 38.90 7.63 -10.95
N SER A 46 38.14 7.51 -12.04
CA SER A 46 38.35 8.30 -13.26
C SER A 46 38.36 9.81 -13.00
N GLN A 47 37.45 10.30 -12.14
CA GLN A 47 37.37 11.70 -11.77
C GLN A 47 38.56 12.14 -10.90
N GLU A 48 39.04 11.25 -10.02
CA GLU A 48 40.22 11.50 -9.17
C GLU A 48 41.50 11.56 -10.01
N TRP A 49 41.62 10.72 -11.05
CA TRP A 49 42.76 10.76 -11.97
C TRP A 49 42.74 12.03 -12.81
N CYS A 50 41.58 12.43 -13.34
CA CYS A 50 41.44 13.74 -14.00
C CYS A 50 41.88 14.88 -13.07
N ASN A 51 41.55 14.80 -11.78
CA ASN A 51 42.00 15.80 -10.80
C ASN A 51 43.50 15.72 -10.49
N LEU A 52 44.09 14.51 -10.40
CA LEU A 52 45.53 14.32 -10.17
C LEU A 52 46.37 14.93 -11.30
N PHE A 53 45.98 14.68 -12.56
CA PHE A 53 46.65 15.20 -13.75
C PHE A 53 46.22 16.62 -14.13
N ASN A 54 45.35 17.24 -13.32
CA ASN A 54 44.72 18.52 -13.63
C ASN A 54 44.18 18.57 -15.06
N ALA A 55 43.55 17.48 -15.51
CA ALA A 55 43.15 17.27 -16.89
C ALA A 55 41.63 17.48 -17.09
N ASP A 56 41.25 17.83 -18.31
CA ASP A 56 39.84 18.00 -18.71
C ASP A 56 39.17 16.64 -18.92
N ARG A 57 39.87 15.71 -19.56
CA ARG A 57 39.34 14.37 -19.86
C ARG A 57 40.40 13.29 -19.74
N LEU A 58 39.96 12.11 -19.33
CA LEU A 58 40.74 10.88 -19.31
C LEU A 58 39.93 9.76 -19.97
N THR A 59 40.63 8.90 -20.70
CA THR A 59 40.07 7.70 -21.31
C THR A 59 41.02 6.53 -21.10
N ILE A 60 40.47 5.40 -20.64
CA ILE A 60 41.22 4.15 -20.50
C ILE A 60 40.67 3.17 -21.52
N TYR A 61 41.57 2.66 -22.36
CA TYR A 61 41.28 1.64 -23.35
C TYR A 61 41.85 0.30 -22.90
N GLN A 62 41.12 -0.77 -23.18
CA GLN A 62 41.58 -2.15 -23.03
C GLN A 62 41.75 -2.78 -24.41
N VAL A 63 42.78 -3.61 -24.57
CA VAL A 63 42.96 -4.39 -25.80
C VAL A 63 41.80 -5.39 -25.95
N SER A 64 41.22 -5.48 -27.15
CA SER A 64 40.17 -6.46 -27.46
C SER A 64 40.71 -7.89 -27.50
N ASP A 65 39.82 -8.88 -27.40
CA ASP A 65 40.19 -10.30 -27.41
C ASP A 65 40.90 -10.72 -28.71
N ASP A 66 40.51 -10.12 -29.84
CA ASP A 66 41.17 -10.30 -31.15
C ASP A 66 42.56 -9.63 -31.25
N ARG A 67 42.96 -8.87 -30.23
CA ARG A 67 44.20 -8.07 -30.14
C ARG A 67 44.46 -7.10 -31.29
N GLY A 68 43.47 -6.87 -32.16
CA GLY A 68 43.58 -5.96 -33.31
C GLY A 68 43.14 -4.54 -33.00
N SER A 69 42.49 -4.32 -31.85
CA SER A 69 41.92 -3.02 -31.49
C SER A 69 41.99 -2.74 -29.99
N ILE A 70 41.78 -1.48 -29.64
CA ILE A 70 41.59 -1.02 -28.26
C ILE A 70 40.16 -0.48 -28.11
N ILE A 71 39.47 -0.91 -27.07
CA ILE A 71 38.08 -0.57 -26.77
C ILE A 71 38.06 0.29 -25.51
N SER A 72 37.40 1.44 -25.58
CA SER A 72 37.26 2.34 -24.42
C SER A 72 36.44 1.67 -23.31
N LYS A 73 36.99 1.58 -22.10
CA LYS A 73 36.26 1.13 -20.91
C LYS A 73 35.72 2.28 -20.08
N VAL A 74 36.45 3.39 -20.03
CA VAL A 74 36.10 4.57 -19.23
C VAL A 74 36.35 5.84 -20.01
N LYS A 75 35.39 6.79 -19.95
CA LYS A 75 35.48 8.13 -20.56
C LYS A 75 34.88 9.16 -19.62
N THR A 76 35.64 10.20 -19.31
CA THR A 76 35.10 11.37 -18.59
C THR A 76 34.71 12.45 -19.61
N GLY A 77 33.49 13.00 -19.53
CA GLY A 77 33.12 14.27 -20.18
C GLY A 77 32.34 14.23 -21.52
N LEU A 78 31.70 13.10 -21.89
CA LEU A 78 30.76 13.02 -23.01
C LEU A 78 29.51 12.22 -22.61
N ASN A 79 28.33 12.88 -22.56
CA ASN A 79 27.03 12.29 -22.15
C ASN A 79 26.40 11.32 -23.19
N SER A 80 27.19 10.61 -24.01
CA SER A 80 26.66 9.69 -25.02
C SER A 80 27.35 8.32 -24.97
N PHE A 81 26.58 7.30 -24.60
CA PHE A 81 26.94 5.89 -24.53
C PHE A 81 27.20 5.28 -25.91
N LYS A 82 28.45 5.27 -26.36
CA LYS A 82 28.97 4.29 -27.35
C LYS A 82 30.43 3.99 -27.02
N ASP A 83 30.79 2.70 -27.02
CA ASP A 83 32.19 2.27 -26.92
C ASP A 83 32.96 2.76 -28.16
N ILE A 84 34.14 3.36 -27.93
CA ILE A 84 35.05 3.75 -29.01
C ILE A 84 36.00 2.57 -29.20
N LYS A 85 35.92 1.93 -30.38
CA LYS A 85 36.86 0.90 -30.83
C LYS A 85 37.84 1.55 -31.81
N LEU A 86 39.13 1.57 -31.45
CA LEU A 86 40.20 2.10 -32.30
C LEU A 86 41.12 0.95 -32.74
N PRO A 87 41.49 0.84 -34.03
CA PRO A 87 42.47 -0.14 -34.47
C PRO A 87 43.85 0.17 -33.87
N ILE A 88 44.60 -0.87 -33.51
CA ILE A 88 46.02 -0.73 -33.08
C ILE A 88 46.85 -0.44 -34.33
N SER A 89 46.95 0.84 -34.67
CA SER A 89 47.62 1.37 -35.87
C SER A 89 47.99 2.83 -35.67
N GLU A 90 48.79 3.38 -36.57
CA GLU A 90 49.22 4.79 -36.51
C GLU A 90 48.13 5.81 -36.91
N GLN A 91 46.90 5.34 -37.17
CA GLN A 91 45.76 6.19 -37.57
C GLN A 91 45.18 7.02 -36.41
N SER A 92 45.55 6.71 -35.16
CA SER A 92 45.16 7.50 -33.98
C SER A 92 46.29 7.54 -32.97
N ILE A 93 46.33 8.58 -32.15
CA ILE A 93 47.38 8.76 -31.14
C ILE A 93 47.38 7.61 -30.12
N ALA A 94 46.21 7.18 -29.62
CA ALA A 94 46.11 6.01 -28.74
C ALA A 94 46.47 4.69 -29.45
N GLY A 95 46.08 4.52 -30.71
CA GLY A 95 46.45 3.35 -31.53
C GLY A 95 47.96 3.27 -31.78
N PHE A 96 48.60 4.42 -32.02
CA PHE A 96 50.06 4.52 -32.20
C PHE A 96 50.80 4.13 -30.92
N VAL A 97 50.35 4.61 -29.76
CA VAL A 97 50.92 4.23 -28.46
C VAL A 97 50.70 2.75 -28.16
N ALA A 98 49.54 2.20 -28.49
CA ALA A 98 49.28 0.76 -28.41
C ALA A 98 50.28 -0.04 -29.28
N ALA A 99 50.47 0.36 -30.54
CA ALA A 99 51.32 -0.34 -31.49
C ALA A 99 52.80 -0.27 -31.10
N ASN A 100 53.28 0.90 -30.68
CA ASN A 100 54.70 1.16 -30.43
C ASN A 100 55.10 1.01 -28.95
N ARG A 101 54.12 0.86 -28.05
CA ARG A 101 54.32 0.70 -26.58
C ARG A 101 55.21 1.79 -25.97
N ARG A 102 55.06 3.02 -26.45
CA ARG A 102 55.82 4.19 -25.99
C ARG A 102 54.90 5.29 -25.50
N VAL A 103 55.25 5.91 -24.37
CA VAL A 103 54.55 7.11 -23.87
C VAL A 103 54.85 8.29 -24.78
N ILE A 104 53.83 9.09 -25.07
CA ILE A 104 53.96 10.35 -25.81
C ILE A 104 53.24 11.46 -25.07
N ASN A 105 53.85 12.64 -25.09
CA ASN A 105 53.39 13.84 -24.42
C ASN A 105 53.39 14.98 -25.45
N ILE A 106 52.27 15.14 -26.13
CA ILE A 106 52.11 16.09 -27.24
C ILE A 106 51.63 17.42 -26.69
N ARG A 107 52.37 18.49 -27.01
CA ARG A 107 52.10 19.85 -26.54
C ARG A 107 50.99 20.53 -27.34
N ASP A 108 50.92 20.28 -28.64
CA ASP A 108 49.80 20.69 -29.49
C ASP A 108 49.47 19.63 -30.56
N VAL A 109 48.35 18.95 -30.43
CA VAL A 109 47.90 17.92 -31.40
C VAL A 109 47.53 18.50 -32.77
N TYR A 110 47.46 19.81 -32.93
CA TYR A 110 47.30 20.46 -34.23
C TYR A 110 48.62 20.86 -34.90
N ASP A 111 49.76 20.72 -34.20
CA ASP A 111 51.09 20.91 -34.78
C ASP A 111 51.52 19.63 -35.52
N ASP A 112 51.35 19.64 -36.84
CA ASP A 112 51.69 18.50 -37.69
C ASP A 112 53.21 18.21 -37.70
N ALA A 113 54.07 19.19 -37.38
CA ALA A 113 55.52 18.95 -37.27
C ALA A 113 55.87 18.22 -35.97
N GLU A 114 55.20 18.56 -34.86
CA GLU A 114 55.32 17.82 -33.60
C GLU A 114 54.84 16.37 -33.74
N LEU A 115 53.67 16.14 -34.37
CA LEU A 115 53.17 14.78 -34.62
C LEU A 115 54.12 13.95 -35.49
N LYS A 116 54.64 14.55 -36.58
CA LYS A 116 55.60 13.90 -37.48
C LYS A 116 56.95 13.60 -36.84
N SER A 117 57.30 14.29 -35.76
CA SER A 117 58.51 13.99 -34.98
C SER A 117 58.40 12.63 -34.24
N TYR A 118 57.18 12.16 -33.96
CA TYR A 118 56.94 10.84 -33.37
C TYR A 118 56.78 9.74 -34.43
N SER A 119 56.03 9.98 -35.50
CA SER A 119 55.99 9.13 -36.70
C SER A 119 55.50 9.90 -37.93
N PRO A 120 56.07 9.66 -39.13
CA PRO A 120 55.61 10.28 -40.38
C PRO A 120 54.13 10.05 -40.71
N GLN A 121 53.51 8.98 -40.20
CA GLN A 121 52.12 8.61 -40.50
C GLN A 121 51.13 9.05 -39.39
N LEU A 122 51.63 9.55 -38.25
CA LEU A 122 50.81 9.94 -37.13
C LEU A 122 50.04 11.23 -37.44
N ASN A 123 48.71 11.17 -37.33
CA ASN A 123 47.84 12.31 -37.56
C ASN A 123 46.76 12.41 -36.47
N PHE A 124 46.39 13.63 -36.10
CA PHE A 124 45.26 13.87 -35.21
C PHE A 124 43.96 14.03 -36.02
N LEU A 125 42.89 13.34 -35.61
CA LEU A 125 41.59 13.39 -36.28
C LEU A 125 40.82 14.66 -35.92
N LYS A 126 41.19 15.78 -36.55
CA LYS A 126 40.59 17.13 -36.36
C LYS A 126 39.05 17.15 -36.54
N ALA A 127 38.50 16.19 -37.29
CA ALA A 127 37.05 16.05 -37.49
C ALA A 127 36.27 15.69 -36.20
N VAL A 128 36.89 15.01 -35.23
CA VAL A 128 36.26 14.65 -33.96
C VAL A 128 36.04 15.88 -33.09
N ASP A 129 37.04 16.76 -33.02
CA ASP A 129 36.92 18.06 -32.33
C ASP A 129 35.84 18.93 -32.98
N ALA A 130 35.85 19.04 -34.31
CA ALA A 130 34.86 19.81 -35.06
C ALA A 130 33.41 19.33 -34.82
N LYS A 131 33.21 18.00 -34.71
CA LYS A 131 31.89 17.41 -34.46
C LYS A 131 31.41 17.55 -33.01
N THR A 132 32.34 17.53 -32.05
CA THR A 132 31.99 17.57 -30.61
C THR A 132 31.99 18.99 -30.05
N GLY A 133 32.51 19.98 -30.77
CA GLY A 133 32.70 21.35 -30.28
C GLY A 133 33.79 21.46 -29.20
N TYR A 134 34.49 20.37 -28.91
CA TYR A 134 35.55 20.31 -27.91
C TYR A 134 36.91 20.45 -28.60
N ARG A 135 37.77 21.34 -28.09
CA ARG A 135 39.10 21.58 -28.64
C ARG A 135 40.16 20.79 -27.86
N THR A 136 40.71 19.77 -28.50
CA THR A 136 41.89 19.03 -28.03
C THR A 136 43.14 19.84 -28.40
N ARG A 137 43.95 20.15 -27.38
CA ARG A 137 45.24 20.85 -27.52
C ARG A 137 46.38 19.94 -27.09
N GLN A 138 46.37 19.45 -25.86
CA GLN A 138 47.46 18.61 -25.32
C GLN A 138 46.98 17.19 -25.11
N MET A 139 47.86 16.21 -25.37
CA MET A 139 47.59 14.81 -25.11
C MET A 139 48.79 14.10 -24.51
N LEU A 140 48.60 13.55 -23.30
CA LEU A 140 49.53 12.62 -22.65
C LEU A 140 48.94 11.22 -22.76
N VAL A 141 49.64 10.32 -23.44
CA VAL A 141 49.14 8.97 -23.73
C VAL A 141 50.20 7.93 -23.39
N ALA A 142 49.83 6.96 -22.56
CA ALA A 142 50.74 5.95 -22.02
C ALA A 142 50.18 4.53 -22.20
N PRO A 143 51.02 3.54 -22.58
CA PRO A 143 50.59 2.16 -22.73
C PRO A 143 50.60 1.46 -21.36
N ILE A 144 49.61 0.59 -21.16
CA ILE A 144 49.57 -0.34 -20.03
C ILE A 144 50.19 -1.64 -20.52
N VAL A 145 51.42 -1.93 -20.08
CA VAL A 145 52.20 -3.08 -20.54
C VAL A 145 52.56 -3.95 -19.34
N ASP A 146 52.41 -5.26 -19.47
CA ASP A 146 52.90 -6.18 -18.43
C ASP A 146 54.44 -6.14 -18.35
N GLY A 147 54.97 -5.85 -17.17
CA GLY A 147 56.41 -5.73 -16.95
C GLY A 147 57.21 -7.01 -17.21
N LYS A 148 56.59 -8.21 -17.15
CA LYS A 148 57.30 -9.48 -17.43
C LYS A 148 57.08 -10.03 -18.85
N SER A 149 55.85 -10.08 -19.36
CA SER A 149 55.56 -10.59 -20.72
C SER A 149 55.77 -9.55 -21.82
N LYS A 150 55.95 -8.26 -21.44
CA LYS A 150 55.94 -7.10 -22.33
C LYS A 150 54.66 -6.96 -23.15
N GLU A 151 53.60 -7.65 -22.78
CA GLU A 151 52.33 -7.67 -23.49
C GLU A 151 51.51 -6.41 -23.25
N LEU A 152 50.86 -5.90 -24.30
CA LEU A 152 49.97 -4.74 -24.20
C LEU A 152 48.63 -5.17 -23.60
N ILE A 153 48.25 -4.55 -22.49
CA ILE A 153 46.96 -4.77 -21.81
C ILE A 153 45.96 -3.67 -22.20
N GLY A 154 46.45 -2.43 -22.38
CA GLY A 154 45.59 -1.28 -22.64
C GLY A 154 46.38 0.01 -22.88
N VAL A 155 45.67 1.14 -22.95
CA VAL A 155 46.24 2.49 -23.12
C VAL A 155 45.48 3.48 -22.26
N VAL A 156 46.20 4.37 -21.58
CA VAL A 156 45.63 5.53 -20.88
C VAL A 156 45.87 6.77 -21.73
N GLN A 157 44.80 7.53 -21.98
CA GLN A 157 44.84 8.79 -22.72
C GLN A 157 44.31 9.92 -21.84
N ILE A 158 45.10 10.98 -21.68
CA ILE A 158 44.77 12.16 -20.87
C ILE A 158 44.83 13.39 -21.77
N ILE A 159 43.77 14.20 -21.74
CA ILE A 159 43.55 15.30 -22.69
C ILE A 159 43.40 16.61 -21.94
N ASN A 160 44.15 17.62 -22.40
CA ASN A 160 44.19 19.02 -21.96
C ASN A 160 44.40 19.20 -20.47
N THR A 161 45.35 20.04 -20.09
CA THR A 161 45.40 20.53 -18.70
C THR A 161 44.38 21.68 -18.52
N LYS A 162 43.75 21.76 -17.34
CA LYS A 162 42.81 22.83 -16.99
C LYS A 162 43.46 24.22 -16.99
N ASN A 163 44.78 24.30 -16.84
CA ASN A 163 45.55 25.55 -16.92
C ASN A 163 46.08 25.84 -18.34
N GLY A 164 45.80 24.97 -19.31
CA GLY A 164 46.17 25.15 -20.72
C GLY A 164 47.66 25.01 -21.05
N GLN A 165 48.49 24.58 -20.09
CA GLN A 165 49.94 24.38 -20.26
C GLN A 165 50.29 22.91 -20.54
N PRO A 166 51.35 22.59 -21.33
CA PRO A 166 51.71 21.20 -21.61
C PRO A 166 51.93 20.37 -20.34
N PHE A 167 51.65 19.06 -20.42
CA PHE A 167 51.82 18.18 -19.27
C PHE A 167 53.30 18.18 -18.82
N PRO A 168 53.59 18.56 -17.56
CA PRO A 168 54.95 18.58 -17.05
C PRO A 168 55.50 17.16 -16.93
N GLN A 169 56.83 17.03 -16.96
CA GLN A 169 57.52 15.73 -16.89
C GLN A 169 57.13 14.88 -15.67
N VAL A 170 56.80 15.51 -14.54
CA VAL A 170 56.32 14.84 -13.32
C VAL A 170 55.01 14.07 -13.56
N MET A 171 54.13 14.59 -14.42
CA MET A 171 52.89 13.91 -14.81
C MET A 171 53.16 12.78 -15.80
N GLU A 172 54.17 12.91 -16.66
CA GLU A 172 54.60 11.84 -17.54
C GLU A 172 55.14 10.64 -16.74
N GLU A 173 55.97 10.90 -15.72
CA GLU A 173 56.44 9.87 -14.78
C GLU A 173 55.27 9.28 -13.96
N GLY A 174 54.34 10.12 -13.53
CA GLY A 174 53.16 9.70 -12.77
C GLY A 174 52.22 8.77 -13.56
N VAL A 175 51.97 9.06 -14.84
CA VAL A 175 51.11 8.19 -15.67
C VAL A 175 51.77 6.84 -15.95
N VAL A 176 53.10 6.81 -16.15
CA VAL A 176 53.87 5.56 -16.29
C VAL A 176 53.68 4.69 -15.04
N HIS A 177 53.86 5.28 -13.86
CA HIS A 177 53.72 4.56 -12.60
C HIS A 177 52.30 4.00 -12.39
N LEU A 178 51.26 4.75 -12.77
CA LEU A 178 49.88 4.25 -12.76
C LEU A 178 49.66 3.12 -13.76
N CYS A 179 50.22 3.23 -14.97
CA CYS A 179 50.13 2.17 -15.98
C CYS A 179 50.80 0.88 -15.52
N GLU A 180 51.95 0.94 -14.82
CA GLU A 180 52.60 -0.22 -14.22
C GLU A 180 51.74 -0.85 -13.12
N THR A 181 51.18 -0.02 -12.25
CA THR A 181 50.28 -0.44 -11.17
C THR A 181 49.05 -1.15 -11.75
N LEU A 182 48.44 -0.56 -12.78
CA LEU A 182 47.32 -1.15 -13.50
C LEU A 182 47.72 -2.49 -14.13
N ALA A 183 48.88 -2.58 -14.77
CA ALA A 183 49.34 -3.83 -15.40
C ALA A 183 49.47 -4.97 -14.37
N ILE A 184 50.00 -4.68 -13.18
CA ILE A 184 50.08 -5.65 -12.08
C ILE A 184 48.68 -6.05 -11.59
N ALA A 185 47.77 -5.08 -11.43
CA ALA A 185 46.40 -5.34 -11.00
C ALA A 185 45.63 -6.20 -12.02
N PHE A 186 45.73 -5.88 -13.32
CA PHE A 186 45.15 -6.68 -14.41
C PHE A 186 45.71 -8.11 -14.40
N ARG A 187 47.02 -8.30 -14.18
CA ARG A 187 47.66 -9.62 -14.20
C ARG A 187 47.39 -10.49 -12.98
N GLN A 188 47.49 -9.95 -11.76
CA GLN A 188 47.22 -10.72 -10.53
C GLN A 188 45.81 -11.31 -10.51
N ARG A 189 44.93 -10.79 -11.38
CA ARG A 189 43.51 -11.16 -11.49
C ARG A 189 43.17 -11.76 -12.86
N GLN A 190 44.14 -11.83 -13.77
CA GLN A 190 44.16 -12.65 -14.98
C GLN A 190 45.11 -13.86 -14.78
N GLY A 191 44.85 -14.64 -13.71
CA GLY A 191 45.35 -16.02 -13.65
C GLY A 191 44.85 -16.83 -14.85
N PRO A 192 45.52 -17.95 -15.18
CA PRO A 192 45.39 -18.65 -16.46
C PRO A 192 43.93 -18.95 -16.75
N ALA A 193 43.33 -18.21 -17.69
CA ALA A 193 41.92 -18.33 -18.07
C ALA A 193 41.07 -18.90 -16.93
N ALA A 194 41.11 -18.26 -15.77
CA ALA A 194 40.01 -18.39 -14.86
C ALA A 194 38.90 -17.70 -15.62
N GLN A 195 38.13 -18.48 -16.41
CA GLN A 195 36.71 -18.24 -16.57
C GLN A 195 36.30 -17.62 -15.25
N VAL A 196 35.94 -16.33 -15.27
CA VAL A 196 35.33 -15.70 -14.10
C VAL A 196 34.27 -16.70 -13.74
N ARG A 197 34.48 -17.48 -12.66
CA ARG A 197 33.66 -18.65 -12.41
C ARG A 197 32.26 -18.08 -12.27
N ASN A 198 31.48 -18.21 -13.32
CA ASN A 198 30.10 -17.81 -13.29
C ASN A 198 29.48 -18.80 -12.31
N LYS A 199 28.56 -18.32 -11.48
CA LYS A 199 27.81 -19.21 -10.58
C LYS A 199 27.09 -20.34 -11.34
N TYR A 200 26.97 -20.22 -12.67
CA TYR A 200 26.45 -21.22 -13.60
C TYR A 200 27.50 -21.97 -14.46
N ASP A 201 28.81 -21.75 -14.28
CA ASP A 201 29.85 -22.52 -15.00
C ASP A 201 29.79 -24.03 -14.66
N GLY A 202 29.24 -24.36 -13.48
CA GLY A 202 28.91 -25.72 -13.10
C GLY A 202 28.01 -26.44 -14.11
N LEU A 203 27.16 -25.71 -14.84
CA LEU A 203 26.31 -26.27 -15.89
C LEU A 203 27.13 -26.76 -17.09
N VAL A 204 28.22 -26.06 -17.41
CA VAL A 204 29.12 -26.44 -18.52
C VAL A 204 30.02 -27.61 -18.08
N SER A 205 30.56 -27.56 -16.86
CA SER A 205 31.39 -28.66 -16.35
C SER A 205 30.61 -29.97 -16.18
N ASN A 206 29.30 -29.88 -15.91
CA ASN A 206 28.40 -31.02 -15.77
C ASN A 206 27.71 -31.41 -17.10
N ALA A 207 28.14 -30.82 -18.23
CA ALA A 207 27.60 -31.07 -19.57
C ALA A 207 26.07 -30.89 -19.71
N VAL A 208 25.49 -29.98 -18.90
CA VAL A 208 24.07 -29.62 -18.97
C VAL A 208 23.80 -28.68 -20.14
N ILE A 209 24.74 -27.76 -20.41
CA ILE A 209 24.77 -26.87 -21.57
C ILE A 209 26.21 -26.72 -22.06
N SER A 210 26.39 -26.35 -23.32
CA SER A 210 27.70 -26.01 -23.88
C SER A 210 28.16 -24.61 -23.45
N ALA A 211 29.47 -24.36 -23.55
CA ALA A 211 30.03 -23.03 -23.30
C ALA A 211 29.45 -21.96 -24.24
N GLU A 212 29.15 -22.34 -25.50
CA GLU A 212 28.55 -21.46 -26.50
C GLU A 212 27.09 -21.10 -26.16
N GLU A 213 26.31 -22.07 -25.64
CA GLU A 213 24.94 -21.85 -25.18
C GLU A 213 24.90 -20.95 -23.94
N LEU A 214 25.82 -21.13 -22.99
CA LEU A 214 25.93 -20.23 -21.83
C LEU A 214 26.26 -18.79 -22.26
N GLU A 215 27.15 -18.61 -23.24
CA GLU A 215 27.47 -17.29 -23.78
C GLU A 215 26.28 -16.68 -24.54
N LEU A 216 25.50 -17.50 -25.26
CA LEU A 216 24.28 -17.06 -25.92
C LEU A 216 23.20 -16.64 -24.91
N ALA A 217 23.02 -17.40 -23.82
CA ALA A 217 22.11 -17.08 -22.73
C ALA A 217 22.49 -15.74 -22.06
N GLN A 218 23.79 -15.51 -21.81
CA GLN A 218 24.29 -14.25 -21.29
C GLN A 218 23.99 -13.07 -22.23
N ARG A 219 24.16 -13.25 -23.55
CA ARG A 219 23.83 -12.23 -24.54
C ARG A 219 22.32 -11.97 -24.60
N SER A 220 21.48 -13.00 -24.53
CA SER A 220 20.02 -12.86 -24.52
C SER A 220 19.54 -12.12 -23.26
N ALA A 221 20.05 -12.49 -22.09
CA ALA A 221 19.77 -11.83 -20.81
C ALA A 221 20.10 -10.34 -20.85
N ARG A 222 21.29 -9.97 -21.36
CA ARG A 222 21.70 -8.56 -21.54
C ARG A 222 20.82 -7.80 -22.54
N ARG A 223 20.42 -8.45 -23.65
CA ARG A 223 19.57 -7.83 -24.68
C ARG A 223 18.15 -7.58 -24.17
N LYS A 224 17.59 -8.52 -23.40
CA LYS A 224 16.22 -8.46 -22.88
C LYS A 224 16.12 -7.78 -21.51
N ASN A 225 17.26 -7.46 -20.89
CA ASN A 225 17.33 -6.92 -19.54
C ASN A 225 16.63 -7.83 -18.50
N LEU A 226 16.87 -9.15 -18.62
CA LEU A 226 16.35 -10.19 -17.73
C LEU A 226 17.50 -10.83 -16.94
N ASP A 227 17.18 -11.49 -15.81
CA ASP A 227 18.16 -12.27 -15.08
C ASP A 227 18.61 -13.51 -15.88
N LEU A 228 19.89 -13.87 -15.75
CA LEU A 228 20.46 -15.00 -16.48
C LEU A 228 19.80 -16.33 -16.09
N GLU A 229 19.38 -16.49 -14.83
CA GLU A 229 18.65 -17.67 -14.37
C GLU A 229 17.35 -17.87 -15.14
N THR A 230 16.58 -16.80 -15.33
CA THR A 230 15.31 -16.81 -16.07
C THR A 230 15.53 -17.23 -17.52
N VAL A 231 16.55 -16.69 -18.18
CA VAL A 231 16.89 -17.06 -19.56
C VAL A 231 17.34 -18.52 -19.67
N LEU A 232 18.16 -19.00 -18.72
CA LEU A 232 18.60 -20.39 -18.70
C LEU A 232 17.42 -21.37 -18.56
N ILE A 233 16.42 -21.02 -17.74
CA ILE A 233 15.22 -21.85 -17.55
C ILE A 233 14.29 -21.75 -18.77
N ASP A 234 13.94 -20.55 -19.19
CA ASP A 234 12.83 -20.35 -20.14
C ASP A 234 13.27 -20.55 -21.61
N GLU A 235 14.48 -20.12 -21.98
CA GLU A 235 14.98 -20.20 -23.36
C GLU A 235 15.85 -21.43 -23.60
N PHE A 236 16.70 -21.79 -22.64
CA PHE A 236 17.64 -22.91 -22.76
C PHE A 236 17.16 -24.18 -22.04
N GLN A 237 15.97 -24.15 -21.44
CA GLN A 237 15.30 -25.32 -20.85
C GLN A 237 16.16 -26.04 -19.79
N VAL A 238 17.03 -25.31 -19.10
CA VAL A 238 17.85 -25.86 -18.01
C VAL A 238 16.94 -26.16 -16.82
N LYS A 239 16.98 -27.41 -16.35
CA LYS A 239 16.18 -27.85 -15.20
C LYS A 239 16.66 -27.19 -13.92
N VAL A 240 15.72 -26.75 -13.08
CA VAL A 240 15.97 -26.06 -11.80
C VAL A 240 16.95 -26.82 -10.88
N PRO A 241 16.86 -28.16 -10.71
CA PRO A 241 17.84 -28.89 -9.88
C PRO A 241 19.29 -28.77 -10.39
N ALA A 242 19.49 -28.76 -11.71
CA ALA A 242 20.84 -28.62 -12.29
C ALA A 242 21.42 -27.22 -12.03
N LEU A 243 20.58 -26.18 -12.00
CA LEU A 243 20.97 -24.83 -11.57
C LEU A 243 21.35 -24.82 -10.09
N GLY A 244 20.54 -25.44 -9.24
CA GLY A 244 20.81 -25.60 -7.82
C GLY A 244 22.17 -26.27 -7.54
N ASP A 245 22.46 -27.37 -8.23
CA ASP A 245 23.73 -28.10 -8.10
C ASP A 245 24.95 -27.28 -8.55
N ALA A 246 24.80 -26.49 -9.62
CA ALA A 246 25.83 -25.57 -10.07
C ALA A 246 26.11 -24.48 -9.03
N LEU A 247 25.06 -23.90 -8.44
CA LEU A 247 25.17 -22.91 -7.36
C LEU A 247 25.81 -23.51 -6.09
N ALA A 248 25.43 -24.74 -5.71
CA ALA A 248 26.01 -25.43 -4.57
C ALA A 248 27.51 -25.68 -4.72
N SER A 249 27.91 -26.13 -5.92
CA SER A 249 29.31 -26.35 -6.28
C SER A 249 30.11 -25.04 -6.29
N TYR A 250 29.48 -23.94 -6.70
CA TYR A 250 30.11 -22.62 -6.74
C TYR A 250 30.33 -22.02 -5.35
N PHE A 251 29.29 -22.00 -4.50
CA PHE A 251 29.34 -21.38 -3.17
C PHE A 251 29.88 -22.29 -2.07
N GLY A 252 30.07 -23.58 -2.36
CA GLY A 252 30.54 -24.57 -1.38
C GLY A 252 29.54 -24.80 -0.23
N VAL A 253 28.24 -24.60 -0.48
CA VAL A 253 27.15 -24.91 0.45
C VAL A 253 26.12 -25.81 -0.23
N PRO A 254 25.41 -26.69 0.51
CA PRO A 254 24.42 -27.56 -0.12
C PRO A 254 23.26 -26.77 -0.74
N TYR A 255 22.76 -27.29 -1.86
CA TYR A 255 21.54 -26.84 -2.51
C TYR A 255 20.31 -27.32 -1.72
N GLU A 256 19.37 -26.42 -1.49
CA GLU A 256 18.09 -26.72 -0.88
C GLU A 256 16.95 -26.46 -1.87
N PRO A 257 16.30 -27.52 -2.40
CA PRO A 257 15.19 -27.36 -3.32
C PRO A 257 13.93 -26.87 -2.60
N PHE A 258 12.99 -26.36 -3.38
CA PHE A 258 11.64 -26.08 -2.90
C PHE A 258 10.92 -27.39 -2.50
N ARG A 259 10.29 -27.41 -1.33
CA ARG A 259 9.52 -28.55 -0.82
C ARG A 259 8.14 -28.07 -0.36
N GLN A 260 7.09 -28.54 -1.04
CA GLN A 260 5.70 -28.17 -0.72
C GLN A 260 5.27 -28.59 0.70
N GLU A 261 5.89 -29.64 1.25
CA GLU A 261 5.62 -30.16 2.60
C GLU A 261 6.34 -29.38 3.71
N ARG A 262 7.14 -28.35 3.38
CA ARG A 262 7.92 -27.62 4.39
C ARG A 262 7.01 -26.81 5.32
N ILE A 263 7.08 -27.12 6.62
CA ILE A 263 6.33 -26.45 7.68
C ILE A 263 7.03 -25.15 8.07
N ARG A 264 6.24 -24.08 8.27
CA ARG A 264 6.75 -22.79 8.76
C ARG A 264 7.18 -22.91 10.23
N PRO A 265 8.45 -22.70 10.59
CA PRO A 265 8.89 -22.72 11.99
C PRO A 265 8.44 -21.44 12.70
N PRO A 266 7.44 -21.48 13.61
CA PRO A 266 6.87 -20.27 14.21
C PRO A 266 7.90 -19.49 15.03
N ASP A 267 8.81 -20.17 15.72
CA ASP A 267 9.80 -19.53 16.59
C ASP A 267 10.90 -18.77 15.82
N LEU A 268 11.29 -19.26 14.65
CA LEU A 268 12.29 -18.58 13.80
C LEU A 268 11.68 -17.40 13.02
N MET A 269 10.35 -17.39 12.85
CA MET A 269 9.64 -16.44 11.99
C MET A 269 9.01 -15.27 12.77
N LYS A 270 9.10 -15.24 14.11
CA LYS A 270 8.49 -14.19 14.97
C LYS A 270 8.94 -12.76 14.62
N ASN A 271 10.20 -12.59 14.21
CA ASN A 271 10.83 -11.28 13.99
C ASN A 271 11.20 -11.00 12.53
N ILE A 272 10.68 -11.80 11.59
CA ILE A 272 11.03 -11.72 10.18
C ILE A 272 9.75 -11.48 9.37
N SER A 273 9.73 -10.41 8.57
CA SER A 273 8.64 -10.13 7.64
C SER A 273 8.95 -10.62 6.23
N ARG A 274 7.92 -10.70 5.39
CA ARG A 274 8.02 -11.06 3.97
C ARG A 274 8.96 -10.08 3.24
N GLU A 275 8.68 -8.78 3.38
CA GLU A 275 9.40 -7.70 2.71
C GLU A 275 10.87 -7.65 3.15
N PHE A 276 11.13 -7.91 4.43
CA PHE A 276 12.49 -7.99 4.96
C PHE A 276 13.27 -9.17 4.37
N SER A 277 12.64 -10.34 4.23
CA SER A 277 13.28 -11.53 3.67
C SER A 277 13.54 -11.37 2.16
N GLU A 278 12.60 -10.76 1.44
CA GLU A 278 12.69 -10.49 0.01
C GLU A 278 13.77 -9.44 -0.29
N ALA A 279 13.78 -8.31 0.42
CA ALA A 279 14.77 -7.25 0.23
C ALA A 279 16.21 -7.71 0.53
N ASN A 280 16.36 -8.64 1.49
CA ASN A 280 17.67 -9.12 1.94
C ASN A 280 18.06 -10.49 1.34
N MET A 281 17.17 -11.13 0.57
CA MET A 281 17.37 -12.39 -0.14
C MET A 281 17.84 -13.57 0.74
N TRP A 282 17.28 -13.69 1.94
CA TRP A 282 17.50 -14.84 2.83
C TRP A 282 16.28 -15.14 3.71
N LEU A 283 16.17 -16.39 4.19
CA LEU A 283 15.07 -16.86 5.03
C LEU A 283 15.51 -18.03 5.94
N PRO A 284 15.16 -18.09 7.23
CA PRO A 284 15.42 -19.26 8.07
C PRO A 284 14.41 -20.38 7.77
N LEU A 285 14.89 -21.62 7.74
CA LEU A 285 14.09 -22.80 7.38
C LEU A 285 13.76 -23.69 8.57
N GLU A 286 14.75 -23.99 9.41
CA GLU A 286 14.61 -24.90 10.54
C GLU A 286 15.75 -24.68 11.55
N ASP A 287 15.52 -25.10 12.79
CA ASP A 287 16.55 -25.17 13.82
C ASP A 287 17.01 -26.62 13.96
N SER A 288 18.17 -26.94 13.40
CA SER A 288 18.73 -28.29 13.41
C SER A 288 19.74 -28.47 14.55
N LYS A 289 20.12 -29.71 14.86
CA LYS A 289 21.20 -29.99 15.84
C LYS A 289 22.54 -29.34 15.47
N ASP A 290 22.75 -29.02 14.19
CA ASP A 290 23.94 -28.37 13.66
C ASP A 290 23.84 -26.83 13.61
N GLY A 291 22.68 -26.27 13.95
CA GLY A 291 22.37 -24.84 13.95
C GLY A 291 21.14 -24.47 13.10
N ILE A 292 20.85 -23.18 13.03
CA ILE A 292 19.74 -22.63 12.24
C ILE A 292 20.09 -22.68 10.76
N VAL A 293 19.28 -23.41 10.00
CA VAL A 293 19.42 -23.53 8.54
C VAL A 293 18.82 -22.30 7.88
N VAL A 294 19.62 -21.60 7.07
CA VAL A 294 19.23 -20.36 6.38
C VAL A 294 19.34 -20.55 4.87
N LEU A 295 18.20 -20.40 4.20
CA LEU A 295 18.07 -20.36 2.75
C LEU A 295 18.48 -19.00 2.23
N THR A 296 19.27 -18.93 1.16
CA THR A 296 19.68 -17.67 0.55
C THR A 296 20.07 -17.83 -0.91
N LEU A 297 19.94 -16.76 -1.69
CA LEU A 297 20.42 -16.71 -3.08
C LEU A 297 21.94 -16.52 -3.18
N ASP A 298 22.56 -15.92 -2.16
CA ASP A 298 24.00 -15.67 -2.10
C ASP A 298 24.51 -15.78 -0.65
N PRO A 299 25.10 -16.93 -0.27
CA PRO A 299 25.64 -17.15 1.06
C PRO A 299 26.74 -16.18 1.47
N GLU A 300 27.56 -15.70 0.52
CA GLU A 300 28.68 -14.80 0.84
C GLU A 300 28.17 -13.39 1.16
N LYS A 301 27.23 -12.87 0.34
CA LYS A 301 26.56 -11.60 0.58
C LYS A 301 25.79 -11.61 1.90
N THR A 302 25.06 -12.70 2.15
CA THR A 302 24.29 -12.86 3.39
C THR A 302 25.20 -12.91 4.62
N ARG A 303 26.33 -13.63 4.56
CA ARG A 303 27.36 -13.62 5.63
C ARG A 303 27.96 -12.23 5.85
N ALA A 304 28.30 -11.51 4.77
CA ALA A 304 28.92 -10.19 4.85
C ALA A 304 28.00 -9.14 5.49
N SER A 305 26.68 -9.26 5.27
CA SER A 305 25.69 -8.33 5.81
C SER A 305 25.56 -8.36 7.34
N ARG A 306 25.97 -9.46 7.99
CA ARG A 306 25.74 -9.77 9.41
C ARG A 306 24.27 -9.72 9.86
N MET A 307 23.31 -9.57 8.95
CA MET A 307 21.89 -9.43 9.29
C MET A 307 21.32 -10.68 9.95
N VAL A 308 21.67 -11.86 9.46
CA VAL A 308 21.23 -13.14 10.05
C VAL A 308 21.69 -13.27 11.50
N ASN A 309 22.92 -12.89 11.80
CA ASN A 309 23.49 -12.94 13.15
C ASN A 309 22.85 -11.91 14.10
N ASN A 310 22.35 -10.79 13.57
CA ASN A 310 21.63 -9.79 14.36
C ASN A 310 20.22 -10.29 14.72
N VAL A 311 19.57 -11.03 13.81
CA VAL A 311 18.24 -11.61 14.04
C VAL A 311 18.32 -12.82 14.98
N PHE A 312 19.36 -13.64 14.85
CA PHE A 312 19.60 -14.83 15.68
C PHE A 312 20.92 -14.72 16.46
N PRO A 313 20.98 -13.88 17.50
CA PRO A 313 22.19 -13.71 18.29
C PRO A 313 22.53 -14.99 19.05
N ARG A 314 23.79 -15.43 18.98
CA ARG A 314 24.35 -16.63 19.65
C ARG A 314 23.97 -17.98 19.05
N SER A 315 23.28 -18.04 17.92
CA SER A 315 23.00 -19.29 17.20
C SER A 315 24.09 -19.58 16.15
N ARG A 316 24.40 -20.87 15.95
CA ARG A 316 25.23 -21.33 14.82
C ARG A 316 24.37 -21.29 13.56
N ILE A 317 24.86 -20.67 12.48
CA ILE A 317 24.11 -20.52 11.22
C ILE A 317 24.68 -21.47 10.16
N VAL A 318 23.80 -22.23 9.52
CA VAL A 318 24.11 -23.15 8.43
C VAL A 318 23.46 -22.65 7.15
N TYR A 319 24.25 -22.19 6.20
CA TYR A 319 23.73 -21.65 4.94
C TYR A 319 23.41 -22.76 3.93
N ARG A 320 22.33 -22.56 3.19
CA ARG A 320 21.91 -23.36 2.04
C ARG A 320 21.57 -22.44 0.88
N VAL A 321 21.98 -22.82 -0.33
CA VAL A 321 21.72 -22.05 -1.55
C VAL A 321 20.49 -22.58 -2.27
N THR A 322 19.77 -21.72 -2.97
CA THR A 322 18.63 -22.09 -3.81
C THR A 322 18.55 -21.19 -5.03
N THR A 323 17.65 -21.50 -5.96
CA THR A 323 17.39 -20.67 -7.14
C THR A 323 16.45 -19.51 -6.82
N SER A 324 16.46 -18.46 -7.63
CA SER A 324 15.58 -17.29 -7.48
C SER A 324 14.10 -17.69 -7.54
N ARG A 325 13.75 -18.61 -8.45
CA ARG A 325 12.38 -19.14 -8.58
C ARG A 325 11.93 -19.90 -7.34
N GLU A 326 12.76 -20.81 -6.83
CA GLU A 326 12.44 -21.59 -5.63
C GLU A 326 12.49 -20.76 -4.34
N PHE A 327 13.33 -19.73 -4.28
CA PHE A 327 13.32 -18.78 -3.18
C PHE A 327 11.98 -18.07 -3.09
N VAL A 328 11.46 -17.54 -4.20
CA VAL A 328 10.13 -16.89 -4.23
C VAL A 328 9.03 -17.88 -3.83
N SER A 329 9.03 -19.10 -4.38
CA SER A 329 8.05 -20.12 -4.00
C SER A 329 8.13 -20.49 -2.51
N THR A 330 9.35 -20.58 -1.95
CA THR A 330 9.55 -20.83 -0.52
C THR A 330 9.06 -19.64 0.33
N LEU A 331 9.26 -18.42 -0.16
CA LEU A 331 8.83 -17.18 0.50
C LEU A 331 7.29 -17.10 0.52
N ASP A 332 6.64 -17.40 -0.60
CA ASP A 332 5.18 -17.47 -0.70
C ASP A 332 4.60 -18.56 0.21
N GLN A 333 5.24 -19.73 0.30
CA GLN A 333 4.84 -20.79 1.22
C GLN A 333 4.99 -20.36 2.69
N MET A 334 6.07 -19.64 3.04
CA MET A 334 6.40 -19.28 4.42
C MET A 334 5.60 -18.06 4.94
N PHE A 335 5.17 -17.16 4.06
CA PHE A 335 4.44 -15.95 4.43
C PHE A 335 2.99 -15.89 3.93
N GLY A 336 2.56 -16.83 3.09
CA GLY A 336 1.29 -16.78 2.36
C GLY A 336 1.46 -15.99 1.06
N GLY A 337 1.27 -16.66 -0.07
CA GLY A 337 1.40 -16.07 -1.40
C GLY A 337 0.40 -14.94 -1.67
N VAL A 338 0.75 -14.07 -2.64
CA VAL A 338 -0.27 -13.28 -3.34
C VAL A 338 -1.15 -14.29 -4.07
N LEU A 339 -2.41 -14.39 -3.67
CA LEU A 339 -3.38 -15.29 -4.31
C LEU A 339 -3.45 -14.94 -5.79
N ASP A 340 -3.10 -15.91 -6.64
CA ASP A 340 -3.48 -15.89 -8.05
C ASP A 340 -5.02 -15.90 -8.11
N ASP A 341 -5.60 -14.94 -8.82
CA ASP A 341 -7.04 -14.61 -8.84
C ASP A 341 -7.90 -15.69 -9.54
N GLY A 342 -7.35 -16.89 -9.76
CA GLY A 342 -7.90 -17.93 -10.62
C GLY A 342 -8.35 -19.24 -9.96
N GLY A 343 -8.12 -19.44 -8.66
CA GLY A 343 -8.58 -20.66 -7.97
C GLY A 343 -10.09 -20.67 -7.77
N ASN A 344 -10.81 -21.61 -8.40
CA ASN A 344 -12.23 -21.81 -8.14
C ASN A 344 -12.43 -22.35 -6.72
N ILE A 345 -13.39 -21.79 -5.98
CA ILE A 345 -13.64 -22.19 -4.58
C ILE A 345 -14.12 -23.63 -4.50
N ASP A 346 -14.79 -24.12 -5.55
CA ASP A 346 -15.19 -25.52 -5.67
C ASP A 346 -13.98 -26.46 -5.81
N ASP A 347 -12.87 -25.99 -6.41
CA ASP A 347 -11.63 -26.78 -6.50
C ASP A 347 -10.93 -26.83 -5.13
N LEU A 348 -10.88 -25.70 -4.40
CA LEU A 348 -10.39 -25.65 -3.01
C LEU A 348 -11.21 -26.56 -2.09
N LEU A 349 -12.53 -26.58 -2.25
CA LEU A 349 -13.41 -27.50 -1.51
C LEU A 349 -13.22 -28.96 -1.95
N GLY A 350 -13.00 -29.21 -3.24
CA GLY A 350 -12.75 -30.51 -3.82
C GLY A 350 -11.50 -31.16 -3.21
N ASP A 351 -10.40 -30.41 -3.19
CA ASP A 351 -9.12 -30.84 -2.60
C ASP A 351 -9.26 -31.11 -1.09
N LEU A 352 -10.03 -30.27 -0.38
CA LEU A 352 -10.37 -30.46 1.05
C LEU A 352 -11.26 -31.70 1.31
N THR A 353 -12.03 -32.17 0.33
CA THR A 353 -12.88 -33.37 0.48
C THR A 353 -12.17 -34.67 0.10
N ALA A 354 -11.21 -34.62 -0.84
CA ALA A 354 -10.47 -35.80 -1.30
C ALA A 354 -9.52 -36.37 -0.22
N GLU A 355 -9.03 -35.53 0.69
CA GLU A 355 -8.14 -35.95 1.78
C GLU A 355 -8.88 -36.50 3.02
N GLY A 356 -10.21 -36.37 3.08
CA GLY A 356 -11.02 -36.75 4.24
C GLY A 356 -11.37 -38.25 4.36
N GLU A 357 -10.99 -39.08 3.36
CA GLU A 357 -11.33 -40.53 3.33
C GLU A 357 -10.15 -41.47 3.61
N ILE A 358 -8.96 -40.97 3.94
CA ILE A 358 -7.78 -41.82 4.21
C ILE A 358 -7.42 -41.80 5.70
N GLU A 359 -7.67 -42.92 6.39
CA GLU A 359 -7.08 -43.21 7.70
C GLU A 359 -5.56 -43.44 7.53
N ALA A 360 -4.73 -42.38 7.64
CA ALA A 360 -3.28 -42.52 7.76
C ALA A 360 -2.62 -41.34 8.50
N SER A 361 -1.94 -41.67 9.62
CA SER A 361 -0.93 -40.90 10.39
C SER A 361 -1.08 -39.36 10.54
N GLU A 362 -1.33 -38.94 11.79
CA GLU A 362 -1.80 -37.61 12.22
C GLU A 362 -0.88 -36.38 11.96
N ASP A 363 0.39 -36.53 11.62
CA ASP A 363 1.32 -35.38 11.64
C ASP A 363 1.63 -34.73 10.26
N ILE A 364 1.38 -35.41 9.13
CA ILE A 364 1.73 -34.89 7.78
C ILE A 364 0.49 -34.39 7.02
N ALA A 365 -0.69 -34.98 7.26
CA ALA A 365 -1.96 -34.56 6.65
C ALA A 365 -2.51 -33.22 7.19
N SER A 366 -2.02 -32.75 8.35
CA SER A 366 -2.50 -31.50 8.96
C SER A 366 -1.95 -30.22 8.28
N ALA A 367 -0.75 -30.26 7.71
CA ALA A 367 -0.09 -29.07 7.15
C ALA A 367 -0.63 -28.67 5.76
N ALA A 368 -0.97 -29.64 4.92
CA ALA A 368 -1.59 -29.40 3.61
C ALA A 368 -3.02 -28.87 3.76
N SER A 369 -3.81 -29.51 4.63
CA SER A 369 -5.16 -29.06 4.98
C SER A 369 -5.18 -27.70 5.66
N ASP A 370 -4.16 -27.36 6.49
CA ASP A 370 -4.01 -26.02 7.07
C ASP A 370 -3.73 -24.94 6.00
N ASN A 371 -2.94 -25.24 4.96
CA ASN A 371 -2.66 -24.27 3.90
C ASN A 371 -3.90 -24.01 3.02
N GLU A 372 -4.64 -25.05 2.64
CA GLU A 372 -5.89 -24.91 1.90
C GLU A 372 -6.97 -24.19 2.71
N LEU A 373 -7.03 -24.44 4.03
CA LEU A 373 -7.90 -23.70 4.94
C LEU A 373 -7.54 -22.21 5.00
N VAL A 374 -6.24 -21.88 5.03
CA VAL A 374 -5.77 -20.47 5.01
C VAL A 374 -6.22 -19.78 3.73
N LYS A 375 -6.05 -20.43 2.57
CA LYS A 375 -6.52 -19.90 1.28
C LYS A 375 -8.04 -19.70 1.28
N LEU A 376 -8.80 -20.69 1.78
CA LEU A 376 -10.25 -20.61 1.89
C LEU A 376 -10.70 -19.42 2.74
N VAL A 377 -10.15 -19.24 3.95
CA VAL A 377 -10.50 -18.12 4.84
C VAL A 377 -10.16 -16.77 4.20
N ASN A 378 -8.98 -16.66 3.59
CA ASN A 378 -8.59 -15.44 2.89
C ASN A 378 -9.51 -15.15 1.70
N LYS A 379 -9.86 -16.16 0.91
CA LYS A 379 -10.76 -16.04 -0.24
C LYS A 379 -12.17 -15.62 0.19
N ILE A 380 -12.72 -16.20 1.26
CA ILE A 380 -14.00 -15.79 1.85
C ILE A 380 -14.00 -14.28 2.17
N ILE A 381 -12.94 -13.78 2.81
CA ILE A 381 -12.83 -12.36 3.19
C ILE A 381 -12.70 -11.45 1.95
N ILE A 382 -11.88 -11.85 0.97
CA ILE A 382 -11.68 -11.09 -0.28
C ILE A 382 -12.98 -11.01 -1.07
N ASP A 383 -13.67 -12.14 -1.25
CA ASP A 383 -14.93 -12.20 -1.98
C ASP A 383 -16.03 -11.41 -1.26
N ALA A 384 -16.10 -11.48 0.07
CA ALA A 384 -17.03 -10.66 0.84
C ALA A 384 -16.81 -9.17 0.59
N TYR A 385 -15.56 -8.71 0.58
CA TYR A 385 -15.21 -7.32 0.28
C TYR A 385 -15.55 -6.93 -1.17
N GLN A 386 -15.14 -7.74 -2.15
CA GLN A 386 -15.42 -7.49 -3.58
C GLN A 386 -16.94 -7.47 -3.88
N GLN A 387 -17.72 -8.29 -3.17
CA GLN A 387 -19.18 -8.33 -3.28
C GLN A 387 -19.88 -7.24 -2.45
N GLY A 388 -19.15 -6.36 -1.76
CA GLY A 388 -19.69 -5.26 -0.97
C GLY A 388 -20.48 -5.71 0.26
N ALA A 389 -20.11 -6.83 0.88
CA ALA A 389 -20.74 -7.30 2.11
C ALA A 389 -20.33 -6.43 3.31
N SER A 390 -21.26 -6.21 4.25
CA SER A 390 -20.98 -5.54 5.54
C SER A 390 -20.53 -6.52 6.62
N ASP A 391 -21.08 -7.74 6.60
CA ASP A 391 -20.82 -8.77 7.61
C ASP A 391 -20.68 -10.14 6.93
N ILE A 392 -19.75 -10.94 7.43
CA ILE A 392 -19.54 -12.35 7.09
C ILE A 392 -20.03 -13.18 8.28
N HIS A 393 -20.96 -14.08 8.02
CA HIS A 393 -21.54 -14.98 9.01
C HIS A 393 -21.03 -16.40 8.74
N ILE A 394 -20.42 -17.04 9.72
CA ILE A 394 -19.97 -18.44 9.68
C ILE A 394 -20.72 -19.18 10.78
N GLU A 395 -21.65 -20.04 10.37
CA GLU A 395 -22.71 -20.59 11.23
C GLU A 395 -22.64 -22.12 11.18
N PRO A 396 -21.92 -22.75 12.13
CA PRO A 396 -21.85 -24.20 12.22
C PRO A 396 -23.12 -24.77 12.88
N TYR A 397 -23.61 -25.89 12.35
CA TYR A 397 -24.70 -26.65 12.96
C TYR A 397 -24.19 -27.84 13.80
N PRO A 398 -24.92 -28.39 14.77
CA PRO A 398 -24.49 -29.58 15.50
C PRO A 398 -24.33 -30.83 14.60
N GLY A 399 -23.57 -31.83 15.08
CA GLY A 399 -23.44 -33.14 14.44
C GLY A 399 -22.73 -33.10 13.07
N LYS A 400 -23.19 -33.92 12.12
CA LYS A 400 -22.60 -34.07 10.77
C LYS A 400 -23.12 -33.07 9.74
N SER A 401 -23.97 -32.11 10.14
CA SER A 401 -24.46 -31.05 9.25
C SER A 401 -23.29 -30.25 8.65
N LYS A 402 -23.50 -29.47 7.59
CA LYS A 402 -22.46 -28.57 7.05
C LYS A 402 -22.40 -27.26 7.85
N THR A 403 -21.35 -26.49 7.69
CA THR A 403 -21.28 -25.10 8.16
C THR A 403 -21.73 -24.18 7.06
N GLU A 404 -22.65 -23.29 7.37
CA GLU A 404 -23.17 -22.32 6.42
C GLU A 404 -22.39 -21.01 6.53
N ILE A 405 -21.92 -20.49 5.39
CA ILE A 405 -21.30 -19.16 5.33
C ILE A 405 -22.22 -18.25 4.53
N ARG A 406 -22.59 -17.12 5.11
CA ARG A 406 -23.51 -16.14 4.53
C ARG A 406 -22.91 -14.74 4.57
N PHE A 407 -23.18 -13.94 3.56
CA PHE A 407 -22.80 -12.53 3.51
C PHE A 407 -24.00 -11.64 3.74
N ARG A 408 -23.85 -10.63 4.58
CA ARG A 408 -24.83 -9.55 4.69
C ARG A 408 -24.49 -8.49 3.66
N LYS A 409 -25.35 -8.31 2.66
CA LYS A 409 -25.24 -7.27 1.62
C LYS A 409 -26.47 -6.38 1.68
N ASP A 410 -26.27 -5.07 1.78
CA ASP A 410 -27.36 -4.09 1.88
C ASP A 410 -28.46 -4.47 2.91
N GLY A 411 -28.02 -5.03 4.04
CA GLY A 411 -28.88 -5.44 5.16
C GLY A 411 -29.49 -6.85 5.06
N SER A 412 -29.50 -7.49 3.88
CA SER A 412 -29.99 -8.87 3.70
C SER A 412 -28.88 -9.90 3.77
N LEU A 413 -29.19 -11.07 4.32
CA LEU A 413 -28.32 -12.24 4.32
C LEU A 413 -28.46 -13.00 3.00
N PHE A 414 -27.33 -13.34 2.38
CA PHE A 414 -27.26 -14.15 1.18
C PHE A 414 -26.36 -15.36 1.45
N PRO A 415 -26.76 -16.58 1.08
CA PRO A 415 -25.89 -17.74 1.16
C PRO A 415 -24.69 -17.55 0.23
N TYR A 416 -23.50 -17.91 0.70
CA TYR A 416 -22.27 -17.89 -0.09
C TYR A 416 -21.76 -19.30 -0.34
N ILE A 417 -21.44 -20.06 0.72
CA ILE A 417 -20.92 -21.41 0.58
C ILE A 417 -21.28 -22.29 1.79
N GLN A 418 -21.23 -23.61 1.61
CA GLN A 418 -21.33 -24.58 2.69
C GLN A 418 -20.03 -25.36 2.83
N VAL A 419 -19.45 -25.36 4.03
CA VAL A 419 -18.19 -26.06 4.33
C VAL A 419 -18.47 -27.36 5.09
N PRO A 420 -17.76 -28.48 4.82
CA PRO A 420 -17.94 -29.73 5.55
C PRO A 420 -17.75 -29.60 7.07
N ALA A 421 -18.42 -30.47 7.83
CA ALA A 421 -18.41 -30.46 9.30
C ALA A 421 -17.01 -30.61 9.92
N SER A 422 -16.12 -31.35 9.24
CA SER A 422 -14.75 -31.64 9.68
C SER A 422 -13.92 -30.36 9.88
N TYR A 423 -14.16 -29.33 9.06
CA TYR A 423 -13.36 -28.10 9.05
C TYR A 423 -13.85 -27.01 10.01
N ARG A 424 -14.93 -27.24 10.75
CA ARG A 424 -15.53 -26.26 11.68
C ARG A 424 -14.56 -25.71 12.71
N ASN A 425 -13.92 -26.63 13.43
CA ASN A 425 -12.98 -26.27 14.49
C ASN A 425 -11.73 -25.60 13.92
N ALA A 426 -11.31 -26.02 12.73
CA ALA A 426 -10.16 -25.47 12.05
C ALA A 426 -10.44 -24.03 11.57
N LEU A 427 -11.61 -23.77 10.98
CA LEU A 427 -12.06 -22.41 10.62
C LEU A 427 -12.08 -21.49 11.84
N ALA A 428 -12.65 -21.95 12.95
CA ALA A 428 -12.72 -21.17 14.18
C ALA A 428 -11.32 -20.88 14.76
N ALA A 429 -10.45 -21.89 14.81
CA ALA A 429 -9.08 -21.72 15.27
C ALA A 429 -8.29 -20.74 14.39
N ARG A 430 -8.39 -20.86 13.06
CA ARG A 430 -7.72 -19.96 12.11
C ARG A 430 -8.15 -18.50 12.32
N LEU A 431 -9.45 -18.26 12.44
CA LEU A 431 -9.97 -16.91 12.66
C LEU A 431 -9.55 -16.34 14.01
N LYS A 432 -9.55 -17.16 15.07
CA LYS A 432 -9.02 -16.77 16.40
C LYS A 432 -7.55 -16.41 16.35
N ILE A 433 -6.72 -17.15 15.61
CA ILE A 433 -5.29 -16.83 15.39
C ILE A 433 -5.15 -15.46 14.70
N MET A 434 -5.97 -15.17 13.68
CA MET A 434 -5.87 -13.91 12.93
C MET A 434 -6.21 -12.66 13.75
N CYS A 435 -6.90 -12.82 14.89
CA CYS A 435 -7.28 -11.73 15.79
C CYS A 435 -6.77 -11.89 17.22
N ASP A 436 -5.71 -12.69 17.42
CA ASP A 436 -5.03 -12.89 18.71
C ASP A 436 -5.96 -13.35 19.86
N LEU A 437 -6.95 -14.20 19.54
CA LEU A 437 -7.91 -14.77 20.50
C LEU A 437 -7.46 -16.13 21.04
N ASP A 438 -7.99 -16.50 22.22
CA ASP A 438 -7.69 -17.78 22.86
C ASP A 438 -8.45 -18.92 22.16
N ILE A 439 -7.70 -19.80 21.48
CA ILE A 439 -8.21 -20.96 20.75
C ILE A 439 -8.77 -22.02 21.70
N SER A 440 -8.22 -22.10 22.92
CA SER A 440 -8.60 -23.11 23.92
C SER A 440 -9.94 -22.76 24.59
N GLU A 441 -10.25 -21.47 24.72
CA GLU A 441 -11.53 -21.03 25.26
C GLU A 441 -12.62 -21.03 24.18
N ARG A 442 -13.64 -21.87 24.39
CA ARG A 442 -14.78 -22.05 23.49
C ARG A 442 -16.14 -21.90 24.18
N ARG A 443 -16.14 -21.52 25.46
CA ARG A 443 -17.36 -21.47 26.30
C ARG A 443 -17.79 -20.06 26.62
N LYS A 444 -17.01 -19.05 26.21
CA LYS A 444 -17.27 -17.63 26.45
C LYS A 444 -17.18 -16.87 25.13
N PRO A 445 -18.03 -15.84 24.91
CA PRO A 445 -17.87 -14.94 23.79
C PRO A 445 -16.49 -14.26 23.80
N GLN A 446 -15.91 -14.08 22.62
CA GLN A 446 -14.64 -13.37 22.43
C GLN A 446 -14.77 -12.36 21.29
N ASP A 447 -14.13 -11.20 21.45
CA ASP A 447 -14.10 -10.10 20.47
C ASP A 447 -12.65 -9.81 20.08
N GLY A 448 -12.37 -9.73 18.78
CA GLY A 448 -11.05 -9.45 18.23
C GLY A 448 -11.11 -8.52 17.03
N LYS A 449 -9.94 -8.09 16.55
CA LYS A 449 -9.79 -7.31 15.32
C LYS A 449 -8.75 -7.96 14.40
N ILE A 450 -9.05 -8.04 13.10
CA ILE A 450 -8.13 -8.53 12.07
C ILE A 450 -7.71 -7.34 11.22
N LYS A 451 -6.41 -7.06 11.17
CA LYS A 451 -5.83 -6.18 10.13
C LYS A 451 -5.51 -7.04 8.91
N PHE A 452 -6.42 -7.09 7.95
CA PHE A 452 -6.36 -8.09 6.87
C PHE A 452 -5.17 -7.89 5.93
N LYS A 453 -4.59 -6.69 5.86
CA LYS A 453 -3.33 -6.41 5.15
C LYS A 453 -2.18 -7.34 5.55
N LYS A 454 -2.21 -7.91 6.76
CA LYS A 454 -1.21 -8.89 7.24
C LYS A 454 -1.37 -10.28 6.61
N PHE A 455 -2.54 -10.57 6.06
CA PHE A 455 -2.97 -11.91 5.63
C PHE A 455 -3.39 -11.97 4.16
N GLY A 456 -3.68 -10.84 3.53
CA GLY A 456 -4.10 -10.73 2.15
C GLY A 456 -3.85 -9.34 1.56
N PRO A 457 -4.17 -9.14 0.27
CA PRO A 457 -3.82 -7.92 -0.47
C PRO A 457 -4.69 -6.70 -0.13
N LEU A 458 -5.83 -6.90 0.55
CA LEU A 458 -6.76 -5.82 0.87
C LEU A 458 -6.37 -5.09 2.15
N ASP A 459 -6.32 -3.76 2.09
CA ASP A 459 -6.09 -2.89 3.25
C ASP A 459 -7.40 -2.61 3.99
N ILE A 460 -7.96 -3.65 4.61
CA ILE A 460 -9.20 -3.58 5.39
C ILE A 460 -8.98 -4.08 6.81
N GLU A 461 -9.82 -3.59 7.73
CA GLU A 461 -9.88 -4.06 9.11
C GLU A 461 -11.22 -4.78 9.32
N LEU A 462 -11.21 -5.93 10.00
CA LEU A 462 -12.42 -6.65 10.37
C LEU A 462 -12.54 -6.71 11.88
N ARG A 463 -13.76 -6.55 12.39
CA ARG A 463 -14.10 -6.88 13.78
C ARG A 463 -14.67 -8.29 13.81
N VAL A 464 -14.13 -9.14 14.67
CA VAL A 464 -14.52 -10.55 14.82
C VAL A 464 -15.19 -10.75 16.16
N ALA A 465 -16.32 -11.44 16.17
CA ALA A 465 -16.94 -11.96 17.38
C ALA A 465 -17.12 -13.48 17.23
N THR A 466 -16.65 -14.24 18.22
CA THR A 466 -16.90 -15.69 18.33
C THR A 466 -17.88 -15.92 19.47
N ILE A 467 -18.99 -16.62 19.21
CA ILE A 467 -20.07 -16.85 20.17
C ILE A 467 -20.29 -18.37 20.30
N PRO A 468 -20.20 -18.95 21.51
CA PRO A 468 -20.52 -20.36 21.70
C PRO A 468 -22.00 -20.63 21.42
N SER A 469 -22.30 -21.67 20.66
CA SER A 469 -23.67 -22.08 20.35
C SER A 469 -23.92 -23.56 20.66
N GLN A 470 -25.14 -24.05 20.40
CA GLN A 470 -25.54 -25.41 20.77
C GLN A 470 -24.66 -26.46 20.08
N GLY A 471 -24.39 -27.56 20.77
CA GLY A 471 -23.57 -28.65 20.23
C GLY A 471 -22.06 -28.43 20.34
N GLY A 472 -21.61 -27.45 21.13
CA GLY A 472 -20.19 -27.22 21.41
C GLY A 472 -19.43 -26.60 20.23
N VAL A 473 -20.15 -25.95 19.32
CA VAL A 473 -19.59 -25.20 18.18
C VAL A 473 -19.63 -23.70 18.46
N GLU A 474 -18.96 -22.92 17.62
CA GLU A 474 -18.83 -21.48 17.77
C GLU A 474 -19.30 -20.77 16.50
N ASP A 475 -20.33 -19.94 16.63
CA ASP A 475 -20.73 -19.01 15.59
C ASP A 475 -19.74 -17.86 15.50
N ILE A 476 -19.36 -17.49 14.27
CA ILE A 476 -18.39 -16.42 14.04
C ILE A 476 -19.01 -15.38 13.14
N VAL A 477 -18.98 -14.13 13.61
CA VAL A 477 -19.42 -12.97 12.84
C VAL A 477 -18.23 -12.06 12.65
N MET A 478 -17.91 -11.75 11.39
CA MET A 478 -16.90 -10.77 11.04
C MET A 478 -17.55 -9.57 10.38
N ARG A 479 -17.40 -8.38 10.96
CA ARG A 479 -17.82 -7.12 10.35
C ARG A 479 -16.65 -6.52 9.59
N ILE A 480 -16.83 -6.26 8.30
CA ILE A 480 -15.85 -5.52 7.50
C ILE A 480 -16.00 -4.04 7.88
N LEU A 481 -14.96 -3.47 8.48
CA LEU A 481 -14.93 -2.04 8.77
C LEU A 481 -14.63 -1.29 7.47
N ALA A 482 -15.40 -0.25 7.20
CA ALA A 482 -15.17 0.57 6.02
C ALA A 482 -13.84 1.32 6.19
N ALA A 483 -12.79 0.86 5.51
CA ALA A 483 -11.58 1.64 5.31
C ALA A 483 -11.89 2.71 4.26
N GLY A 484 -12.11 3.95 4.69
CA GLY A 484 -12.39 5.04 3.77
C GLY A 484 -12.59 6.38 4.46
N GLU A 485 -12.34 7.44 3.71
CA GLU A 485 -12.73 8.79 4.12
C GLU A 485 -14.24 8.85 4.38
N PRO A 486 -14.70 9.64 5.37
CA PRO A 486 -16.12 9.83 5.60
C PRO A 486 -16.84 10.29 4.34
N ILE A 487 -18.08 9.84 4.17
CA ILE A 487 -18.94 10.34 3.10
C ILE A 487 -19.05 11.87 3.27
N PRO A 488 -18.82 12.67 2.22
CA PRO A 488 -19.05 14.11 2.32
C PRO A 488 -20.49 14.40 2.73
N LEU A 489 -20.69 15.39 3.60
CA LEU A 489 -22.02 15.76 4.14
C LEU A 489 -23.07 15.98 3.02
N ASP A 490 -22.67 16.60 1.91
CA ASP A 490 -23.54 16.87 0.76
C ASP A 490 -23.96 15.61 -0.01
N LYS A 491 -23.28 14.47 0.22
CA LYS A 491 -23.57 13.18 -0.42
C LYS A 491 -24.40 12.23 0.45
N LEU A 492 -24.80 12.65 1.66
CA LEU A 492 -25.66 11.83 2.54
C LEU A 492 -27.09 11.64 2.03
N GLY A 493 -27.54 12.45 1.06
CA GLY A 493 -28.91 12.39 0.54
C GLY A 493 -29.92 13.09 1.45
N LEU A 494 -29.47 14.13 2.17
CA LEU A 494 -30.35 15.10 2.82
C LEU A 494 -31.08 15.91 1.74
N SER A 495 -32.36 16.21 1.95
CA SER A 495 -33.07 17.17 1.10
C SER A 495 -32.38 18.54 1.17
N PRO A 496 -32.49 19.41 0.13
CA PRO A 496 -31.81 20.71 0.13
C PRO A 496 -32.08 21.54 1.38
N ARG A 497 -33.33 21.48 1.87
CA ARG A 497 -33.74 22.10 3.13
C ARG A 497 -33.04 21.50 4.35
N ASN A 498 -33.08 20.18 4.50
CA ASN A 498 -32.46 19.50 5.65
C ASN A 498 -30.95 19.69 5.65
N LEU A 499 -30.31 19.70 4.48
CA LEU A 499 -28.89 19.96 4.34
C LEU A 499 -28.53 21.37 4.81
N LYS A 500 -29.28 22.38 4.37
CA LYS A 500 -29.08 23.77 4.80
C LYS A 500 -29.27 23.90 6.32
N ASN A 501 -30.40 23.44 6.84
CA ASN A 501 -30.72 23.53 8.27
C ASN A 501 -29.72 22.76 9.14
N CYS A 502 -29.26 21.59 8.68
CA CYS A 502 -28.22 20.83 9.34
C CYS A 502 -26.92 21.63 9.42
N LYS A 503 -26.44 22.20 8.29
CA LYS A 503 -25.25 23.07 8.26
C LYS A 503 -25.40 24.27 9.22
N ASP A 504 -26.54 24.95 9.18
CA ASP A 504 -26.83 26.10 10.04
C ASP A 504 -26.80 25.74 11.54
N ALA A 505 -27.19 24.50 11.91
CA ALA A 505 -27.14 24.00 13.28
C ALA A 505 -25.72 23.58 13.70
N ILE A 506 -25.03 22.77 12.89
CA ILE A 506 -23.73 22.19 13.27
C ILE A 506 -22.58 23.22 13.23
N GLN A 507 -22.77 24.38 12.60
CA GLN A 507 -21.78 25.47 12.57
C GLN A 507 -21.93 26.44 13.75
N LYS A 508 -22.87 26.20 14.67
CA LYS A 508 -22.98 26.99 15.89
C LYS A 508 -21.76 26.75 16.78
N PRO A 509 -21.31 27.78 17.54
CA PRO A 509 -20.13 27.67 18.39
C PRO A 509 -20.31 26.66 19.53
N TYR A 510 -21.54 26.49 20.02
CA TYR A 510 -21.86 25.58 21.12
C TYR A 510 -23.30 25.08 21.02
N GLY A 511 -23.59 24.00 21.73
CA GLY A 511 -24.92 23.40 21.84
C GLY A 511 -24.92 21.89 21.57
N LEU A 512 -26.10 21.30 21.62
CA LEU A 512 -26.32 19.86 21.44
C LEU A 512 -26.95 19.55 20.09
N PHE A 513 -26.34 18.64 19.34
CA PHE A 513 -26.91 18.08 18.12
C PHE A 513 -26.93 16.55 18.18
N PHE A 514 -28.11 15.97 18.04
CA PHE A 514 -28.29 14.52 18.13
C PHE A 514 -28.55 13.89 16.76
N VAL A 515 -28.04 12.68 16.57
CA VAL A 515 -28.45 11.80 15.47
C VAL A 515 -29.11 10.56 16.06
N CYS A 516 -30.35 10.27 15.68
CA CYS A 516 -31.10 9.15 16.26
C CYS A 516 -31.64 8.16 15.23
N GLY A 517 -31.99 6.97 15.72
CA GLY A 517 -32.44 5.83 14.92
C GLY A 517 -31.96 4.50 15.50
N PRO A 518 -32.44 3.34 15.01
CA PRO A 518 -32.06 2.03 15.48
C PRO A 518 -30.64 1.68 15.04
N THR A 519 -30.18 0.51 15.46
CA THR A 519 -28.94 -0.08 14.95
C THR A 519 -28.97 -0.21 13.42
N GLY A 520 -27.89 0.17 12.75
CA GLY A 520 -27.77 0.06 11.30
C GLY A 520 -28.47 1.15 10.49
N SER A 521 -29.01 2.19 11.12
CA SER A 521 -29.63 3.33 10.40
C SER A 521 -28.62 4.35 9.85
N GLY A 522 -27.32 4.14 10.02
CA GLY A 522 -26.27 5.02 9.51
C GLY A 522 -25.92 6.22 10.39
N LYS A 523 -26.31 6.22 11.69
CA LYS A 523 -26.03 7.31 12.63
C LYS A 523 -24.54 7.68 12.70
N THR A 524 -23.69 6.68 12.90
CA THR A 524 -22.23 6.83 12.97
C THR A 524 -21.70 7.44 11.68
N THR A 525 -22.13 6.93 10.51
CA THR A 525 -21.75 7.49 9.21
C THR A 525 -22.10 8.97 9.08
N THR A 526 -23.31 9.35 9.49
CA THR A 526 -23.77 10.74 9.45
C THR A 526 -22.99 11.65 10.39
N LEU A 527 -22.76 11.21 11.64
CA LEU A 527 -21.92 11.97 12.58
C LEU A 527 -20.50 12.15 12.06
N HIS A 528 -19.89 11.10 11.52
CA HIS A 528 -18.55 11.20 10.93
C HIS A 528 -18.50 12.08 9.69
N SER A 529 -19.60 12.20 8.94
CA SER A 529 -19.72 13.14 7.82
C SER A 529 -19.81 14.59 8.31
N VAL A 530 -20.55 14.82 9.40
CA VAL A 530 -20.63 16.12 10.10
C VAL A 530 -19.27 16.52 10.66
N LEU A 531 -18.60 15.62 11.38
CA LEU A 531 -17.25 15.87 11.91
C LEU A 531 -16.26 16.12 10.78
N GLY A 532 -16.33 15.36 9.68
CA GLY A 532 -15.51 15.58 8.50
C GLY A 532 -15.71 16.97 7.86
N TYR A 533 -16.94 17.51 7.89
CA TYR A 533 -17.24 18.86 7.42
C TYR A 533 -16.67 19.95 8.34
N LEU A 534 -16.62 19.70 9.66
CA LEU A 534 -16.11 20.64 10.68
C LEU A 534 -14.61 20.46 10.96
N ASN A 535 -13.97 19.46 10.38
CA ASN A 535 -12.57 19.11 10.63
C ASN A 535 -11.63 20.08 9.91
N THR A 536 -11.35 21.20 10.56
CA THR A 536 -10.42 22.23 10.12
C THR A 536 -9.20 22.29 11.06
N PRO A 537 -8.02 22.77 10.63
CA PRO A 537 -6.82 22.82 11.47
C PRO A 537 -6.95 23.65 12.76
N ASP A 538 -7.90 24.59 12.80
CA ASP A 538 -8.25 25.46 13.91
C ASP A 538 -9.32 24.87 14.85
N THR A 539 -9.92 23.73 14.50
CA THR A 539 -10.95 23.08 15.31
C THR A 539 -10.44 21.79 15.95
N LYS A 540 -10.44 21.71 17.28
CA LYS A 540 -10.01 20.53 18.02
C LYS A 540 -11.19 19.63 18.38
N ILE A 541 -11.22 18.46 17.75
CA ILE A 541 -12.32 17.50 17.86
C ILE A 541 -11.89 16.27 18.67
N TRP A 542 -12.60 15.99 19.77
CA TRP A 542 -12.46 14.77 20.57
C TRP A 542 -13.68 13.86 20.41
N THR A 543 -13.45 12.55 20.24
CA THR A 543 -14.53 11.57 20.16
C THR A 543 -14.34 10.46 21.20
N ALA A 544 -15.44 10.06 21.84
CA ALA A 544 -15.52 8.85 22.65
C ALA A 544 -16.43 7.85 21.93
N GLU A 545 -15.91 6.69 21.54
CA GLU A 545 -16.61 5.72 20.70
C GLU A 545 -16.47 4.28 21.24
N ASP A 546 -17.47 3.43 21.03
CA ASP A 546 -17.47 2.04 21.50
C ASP A 546 -17.96 1.06 20.42
N PRO A 547 -17.08 0.57 19.53
CA PRO A 547 -15.68 0.97 19.30
C PRO A 547 -15.57 2.13 18.29
N VAL A 548 -14.34 2.55 17.98
CA VAL A 548 -14.09 3.46 16.85
C VAL A 548 -14.32 2.72 15.54
N GLU A 549 -15.32 3.13 14.76
CA GLU A 549 -15.74 2.46 13.52
C GLU A 549 -15.13 3.10 12.26
N ILE A 550 -15.02 4.44 12.23
CA ILE A 550 -14.45 5.20 11.10
C ILE A 550 -13.28 6.02 11.61
N THR A 551 -12.08 5.73 11.11
CA THR A 551 -10.88 6.51 11.48
C THR A 551 -10.76 7.76 10.61
N GLN A 552 -10.51 8.91 11.24
CA GLN A 552 -10.42 10.19 10.55
C GLN A 552 -9.19 10.97 11.00
N ARG A 553 -8.37 11.37 10.02
CA ARG A 553 -7.22 12.21 10.29
C ARG A 553 -7.67 13.58 10.79
N GLY A 554 -7.05 14.07 11.87
CA GLY A 554 -7.38 15.37 12.49
C GLY A 554 -8.14 15.22 13.79
N LEU A 555 -8.95 14.16 13.93
CA LEU A 555 -9.71 13.89 15.15
C LEU A 555 -8.86 13.20 16.22
N ARG A 556 -9.25 13.38 17.48
CA ARG A 556 -8.74 12.64 18.64
C ARG A 556 -9.77 11.60 19.07
N GLN A 557 -9.66 10.41 18.48
CA GLN A 557 -10.64 9.35 18.67
C GLN A 557 -10.23 8.40 19.80
N VAL A 558 -11.05 8.31 20.84
CA VAL A 558 -10.83 7.47 22.00
C VAL A 558 -11.83 6.32 21.99
N GLN A 559 -11.30 5.09 21.95
CA GLN A 559 -12.13 3.90 22.11
C GLN A 559 -12.41 3.64 23.59
N MET A 560 -13.67 3.38 23.94
CA MET A 560 -14.04 3.03 25.31
C MET A 560 -13.48 1.66 25.69
N LEU A 561 -13.04 1.54 26.94
CA LEU A 561 -12.51 0.30 27.51
C LEU A 561 -13.17 0.06 28.88
N PRO A 562 -14.44 -0.39 28.93
CA PRO A 562 -15.18 -0.55 30.18
C PRO A 562 -14.48 -1.47 31.19
N LYS A 563 -13.80 -2.53 30.70
CA LYS A 563 -13.01 -3.46 31.54
C LYS A 563 -11.82 -2.79 32.24
N ALA A 564 -11.30 -1.69 31.68
CA ALA A 564 -10.22 -0.89 32.25
C ALA A 564 -10.75 0.35 33.00
N GLY A 565 -12.07 0.51 33.14
CA GLY A 565 -12.70 1.67 33.76
C GLY A 565 -12.81 2.92 32.89
N LEU A 566 -12.40 2.88 31.61
CA LEU A 566 -12.53 4.00 30.68
C LEU A 566 -13.93 3.97 30.03
N THR A 567 -14.90 4.61 30.69
CA THR A 567 -16.30 4.74 30.24
C THR A 567 -16.57 6.08 29.56
N PHE A 568 -17.74 6.23 28.92
CA PHE A 568 -18.14 7.48 28.26
C PHE A 568 -18.09 8.69 29.20
N ALA A 569 -18.68 8.58 30.40
CA ALA A 569 -18.66 9.66 31.38
C ALA A 569 -17.24 10.05 31.82
N VAL A 570 -16.34 9.07 31.99
CA VAL A 570 -14.92 9.33 32.35
C VAL A 570 -14.21 10.04 31.20
N ALA A 571 -14.40 9.59 29.96
CA ALA A 571 -13.82 10.20 28.78
C ALA A 571 -14.31 11.65 28.60
N MET A 572 -15.62 11.90 28.73
CA MET A 572 -16.21 13.24 28.66
C MET A 572 -15.59 14.22 29.65
N ARG A 573 -15.46 13.82 30.93
CA ARG A 573 -14.79 14.65 31.93
C ARG A 573 -13.33 14.93 31.61
N ALA A 574 -12.64 13.98 30.99
CA ALA A 574 -11.26 14.18 30.55
C ALA A 574 -11.19 15.17 29.38
N PHE A 575 -12.13 15.09 28.42
CA PHE A 575 -12.20 15.98 27.27
C PHE A 575 -12.39 17.43 27.69
N LEU A 576 -13.23 17.72 28.68
CA LEU A 576 -13.43 19.09 29.19
C LEU A 576 -12.16 19.75 29.75
N ARG A 577 -11.13 18.97 30.11
CA ARG A 577 -9.82 19.49 30.53
C ARG A 577 -8.77 19.45 29.42
N ALA A 578 -9.14 18.91 28.26
CA ALA A 578 -8.29 18.74 27.10
C ALA A 578 -8.47 19.86 26.07
N ASP A 579 -9.11 20.97 26.46
CA ASP A 579 -9.32 22.16 25.61
C ASP A 579 -9.98 21.81 24.26
N PRO A 580 -11.19 21.20 24.24
CA PRO A 580 -11.87 20.81 23.01
C PRO A 580 -12.72 21.97 22.47
N ASP A 581 -12.92 22.02 21.15
CA ASP A 581 -13.98 22.86 20.55
C ASP A 581 -15.24 22.02 20.33
N ILE A 582 -15.04 20.78 19.86
CA ILE A 582 -16.10 19.84 19.52
C ILE A 582 -15.88 18.53 20.29
N ILE A 583 -16.95 18.03 20.87
CA ILE A 583 -17.00 16.74 21.53
C ILE A 583 -18.04 15.84 20.85
N MET A 584 -17.64 14.64 20.43
CA MET A 584 -18.58 13.62 19.96
C MET A 584 -18.62 12.43 20.91
N VAL A 585 -19.83 12.04 21.28
CA VAL A 585 -20.10 10.86 22.11
C VAL A 585 -20.83 9.83 21.25
N GLY A 586 -20.22 8.66 21.10
CA GLY A 586 -20.74 7.59 20.26
C GLY A 586 -22.20 7.25 20.60
N GLU A 587 -22.55 7.23 21.89
CA GLU A 587 -23.92 7.10 22.35
C GLU A 587 -24.12 7.66 23.75
N MET A 588 -25.26 8.31 24.00
CA MET A 588 -25.68 8.73 25.34
C MET A 588 -26.74 7.76 25.88
N ARG A 589 -26.33 6.89 26.82
CA ARG A 589 -27.19 5.84 27.41
C ARG A 589 -27.67 6.14 28.82
N ASP A 590 -26.84 6.82 29.59
CA ASP A 590 -27.01 6.99 31.03
C ASP A 590 -27.07 8.47 31.42
N LYS A 591 -27.71 8.71 32.57
CA LYS A 591 -27.93 10.06 33.12
C LYS A 591 -26.65 10.86 33.31
N GLU A 592 -25.55 10.19 33.66
CA GLU A 592 -24.27 10.84 33.95
C GLU A 592 -23.62 11.39 32.68
N THR A 593 -23.55 10.57 31.63
CA THR A 593 -23.02 10.95 30.32
C THR A 593 -23.88 12.06 29.69
N VAL A 594 -25.20 11.92 29.79
CA VAL A 594 -26.15 12.92 29.32
C VAL A 594 -25.98 14.25 30.05
N GLY A 595 -25.92 14.25 31.40
CA GLY A 595 -25.72 15.45 32.20
C GLY A 595 -24.41 16.17 31.87
N THR A 596 -23.32 15.41 31.74
CA THR A 596 -22.01 15.97 31.35
C THR A 596 -22.06 16.58 29.94
N GLY A 597 -22.83 15.99 29.02
CA GLY A 597 -23.05 16.54 27.67
C GLY A 597 -23.75 17.90 27.68
N ILE A 598 -24.77 18.07 28.53
CA ILE A 598 -25.45 19.37 28.69
C ILE A 598 -24.49 20.40 29.26
N GLU A 599 -23.79 20.07 30.36
CA GLU A 599 -22.83 20.98 31.00
C GLU A 599 -21.75 21.42 30.02
N ALA A 600 -21.20 20.48 29.24
CA ALA A 600 -20.26 20.78 28.16
C ALA A 600 -20.85 21.77 27.15
N SER A 601 -22.09 21.55 26.72
CA SER A 601 -22.74 22.42 25.73
C SER A 601 -23.03 23.83 26.24
N LEU A 602 -23.43 23.97 27.50
CA LEU A 602 -23.70 25.27 28.13
C LEU A 602 -22.42 26.03 28.49
N THR A 603 -21.29 25.32 28.61
CA THR A 603 -19.96 25.91 28.86
C THR A 603 -19.20 26.27 27.58
N GLY A 604 -19.89 26.30 26.44
CA GLY A 604 -19.33 26.82 25.19
C GLY A 604 -18.76 25.77 24.23
N HIS A 605 -19.09 24.49 24.41
CA HIS A 605 -18.65 23.42 23.51
C HIS A 605 -19.78 22.98 22.56
N LEU A 606 -19.41 22.55 21.35
CA LEU A 606 -20.36 21.88 20.47
C LEU A 606 -20.32 20.36 20.74
N VAL A 607 -21.47 19.78 21.06
CA VAL A 607 -21.58 18.39 21.49
C VAL A 607 -22.47 17.60 20.54
N PHE A 608 -21.91 16.54 19.96
CA PHE A 608 -22.60 15.59 19.10
C PHE A 608 -22.82 14.26 19.82
N ALA A 609 -24.00 13.67 19.67
CA ALA A 609 -24.24 12.34 20.22
C ALA A 609 -25.27 11.53 19.42
N THR A 610 -25.27 10.21 19.64
CA THR A 610 -26.35 9.35 19.12
C THR A 610 -27.31 8.84 20.18
N LEU A 611 -28.54 8.56 19.73
CA LEU A 611 -29.62 7.95 20.51
C LEU A 611 -30.31 6.84 19.71
N HIS A 612 -30.89 5.86 20.41
CA HIS A 612 -31.71 4.80 19.79
C HIS A 612 -33.19 5.02 20.05
N THR A 613 -33.76 5.97 19.33
CA THR A 613 -35.19 6.30 19.30
C THR A 613 -35.73 6.18 17.88
N ASN A 614 -37.05 6.15 17.70
CA ASN A 614 -37.64 5.97 16.37
C ASN A 614 -37.83 7.28 15.62
N SER A 615 -38.06 8.38 16.33
CA SER A 615 -38.29 9.71 15.76
C SER A 615 -37.52 10.80 16.52
N ALA A 616 -37.37 11.97 15.89
CA ALA A 616 -36.71 13.11 16.52
C ALA A 616 -37.50 13.63 17.73
N PRO A 617 -38.84 13.80 17.71
CA PRO A 617 -39.61 14.20 18.89
C PRO A 617 -39.59 13.18 20.04
N GLU A 618 -39.60 11.86 19.77
CA GLU A 618 -39.45 10.85 20.83
C GLU A 618 -38.10 10.93 21.55
N SER A 619 -37.07 11.40 20.84
CA SER A 619 -35.73 11.56 21.41
C SER A 619 -35.73 12.56 22.55
N ILE A 620 -36.51 13.65 22.44
CA ILE A 620 -36.69 14.64 23.49
C ILE A 620 -37.26 13.98 24.74
N VAL A 621 -38.36 13.24 24.60
CA VAL A 621 -39.00 12.59 25.75
C VAL A 621 -38.06 11.57 26.39
N ARG A 622 -37.37 10.76 25.58
CA ARG A 622 -36.39 9.80 26.08
C ARG A 622 -35.26 10.45 26.88
N LEU A 623 -34.80 11.61 26.41
CA LEU A 623 -33.78 12.42 27.07
C LEU A 623 -34.27 12.97 28.42
N LEU A 624 -35.50 13.48 28.47
CA LEU A 624 -36.14 13.90 29.73
C LEU A 624 -36.34 12.73 30.70
N ASP A 625 -36.73 11.55 30.22
CA ASP A 625 -36.89 10.32 31.03
C ASP A 625 -35.55 9.84 31.62
N MET A 626 -34.44 10.07 30.92
CA MET A 626 -33.09 9.81 31.44
C MET A 626 -32.64 10.84 32.50
N GLY A 627 -33.49 11.83 32.80
CA GLY A 627 -33.28 12.80 33.87
C GLY A 627 -32.57 14.07 33.40
N MET A 628 -32.68 14.43 32.13
CA MET A 628 -32.28 15.76 31.66
C MET A 628 -33.17 16.83 32.27
N ASP A 629 -32.54 17.91 32.75
CA ASP A 629 -33.27 19.10 33.13
C ASP A 629 -33.88 19.76 31.88
N PRO A 630 -35.21 19.97 31.83
CA PRO A 630 -35.90 20.47 30.64
C PRO A 630 -35.43 21.87 30.22
N PHE A 631 -35.11 22.74 31.19
CA PHE A 631 -34.71 24.12 30.90
C PHE A 631 -33.33 24.17 30.27
N ASN A 632 -32.34 23.56 30.93
CA ASN A 632 -30.97 23.47 30.43
C ASN A 632 -30.89 22.73 29.10
N PHE A 633 -31.67 21.65 28.93
CA PHE A 633 -31.73 20.92 27.68
C PHE A 633 -32.33 21.75 26.55
N ALA A 634 -33.47 22.42 26.80
CA ALA A 634 -34.11 23.28 25.80
C ALA A 634 -33.15 24.39 25.34
N ASP A 635 -32.43 25.02 26.26
CA ASP A 635 -31.49 26.08 25.92
C ASP A 635 -30.33 25.58 25.05
N ALA A 636 -29.78 24.41 25.39
CA ALA A 636 -28.66 23.80 24.69
C ALA A 636 -29.03 23.17 23.33
N LEU A 637 -30.27 22.74 23.12
CA LEU A 637 -30.67 21.96 21.94
C LEU A 637 -30.58 22.79 20.64
N LEU A 638 -29.76 22.32 19.69
CA LEU A 638 -29.65 22.86 18.33
C LEU A 638 -30.56 22.12 17.34
N GLY A 639 -30.55 20.79 17.42
CA GLY A 639 -31.38 19.94 16.55
C GLY A 639 -31.21 18.45 16.79
N ILE A 640 -32.16 17.68 16.28
CA ILE A 640 -32.18 16.21 16.31
C ILE A 640 -32.47 15.71 14.90
N LEU A 641 -31.53 14.95 14.35
CA LEU A 641 -31.64 14.29 13.04
C LEU A 641 -31.98 12.81 13.24
N ALA A 642 -33.23 12.44 13.04
CA ALA A 642 -33.63 11.04 12.96
C ALA A 642 -33.30 10.49 11.57
N GLN A 643 -32.82 9.24 11.54
CA GLN A 643 -32.38 8.58 10.32
C GLN A 643 -32.82 7.12 10.22
N ARG A 644 -33.13 6.70 8.99
CA ARG A 644 -33.31 5.30 8.55
C ARG A 644 -32.53 5.06 7.26
N LEU A 645 -32.22 3.80 6.94
CA LEU A 645 -31.64 3.44 5.64
C LEU A 645 -32.64 2.62 4.83
N ALA A 646 -33.06 3.13 3.69
CA ALA A 646 -33.85 2.41 2.69
C ALA A 646 -32.96 1.92 1.55
N ARG A 647 -33.41 0.91 0.80
CA ARG A 647 -32.69 0.44 -0.39
C ARG A 647 -32.94 1.33 -1.59
N ARG A 648 -31.93 1.47 -2.45
CA ARG A 648 -32.06 2.22 -3.71
C ARG A 648 -32.46 1.27 -4.83
N LEU A 649 -33.38 1.71 -5.68
CA LEU A 649 -33.72 1.00 -6.92
C LEU A 649 -32.46 0.84 -7.78
N CYS A 650 -32.29 -0.33 -8.37
CA CYS A 650 -31.15 -0.60 -9.24
C CYS A 650 -31.24 0.29 -10.50
N SER A 651 -30.20 1.10 -10.73
CA SER A 651 -30.17 2.03 -11.88
C SER A 651 -30.18 1.33 -13.24
N LYS A 652 -29.84 0.03 -13.32
CA LYS A 652 -29.81 -0.74 -14.56
C LYS A 652 -31.12 -1.44 -14.92
N CYS A 653 -31.99 -1.73 -13.95
CA CYS A 653 -33.18 -2.54 -14.18
C CYS A 653 -34.47 -1.97 -13.57
N LYS A 654 -34.45 -0.74 -13.07
CA LYS A 654 -35.68 -0.04 -12.68
C LYS A 654 -36.49 0.28 -13.94
N GLU A 655 -37.78 -0.04 -13.93
CA GLU A 655 -38.68 0.20 -15.05
C GLU A 655 -39.60 1.39 -14.72
N PRO A 656 -39.64 2.45 -15.56
CA PRO A 656 -40.51 3.59 -15.34
C PRO A 656 -41.95 3.25 -15.74
N HIS A 657 -42.92 3.76 -14.99
CA HIS A 657 -44.34 3.76 -15.35
C HIS A 657 -44.99 5.10 -15.00
N VAL A 658 -46.04 5.45 -15.75
CA VAL A 658 -46.87 6.61 -15.40
C VAL A 658 -47.72 6.22 -14.20
N ALA A 659 -47.64 7.00 -13.12
CA ALA A 659 -48.39 6.73 -11.89
C ALA A 659 -49.90 6.80 -12.16
N ALA A 660 -50.63 5.76 -11.74
CA ALA A 660 -52.08 5.80 -11.78
C ALA A 660 -52.62 6.77 -10.71
N GLU A 661 -53.81 7.32 -10.93
CA GLU A 661 -54.46 8.22 -9.97
C GLU A 661 -54.60 7.58 -8.58
N GLU A 662 -54.96 6.29 -8.53
CA GLU A 662 -55.04 5.49 -7.30
C GLU A 662 -53.69 5.37 -6.56
N GLU A 663 -52.58 5.26 -7.30
CA GLU A 663 -51.24 5.16 -6.72
C GLU A 663 -50.80 6.50 -6.11
N LEU A 664 -51.09 7.60 -6.81
CA LEU A 664 -50.84 8.96 -6.31
C LEU A 664 -51.71 9.28 -5.09
N ASP A 665 -52.99 8.92 -5.13
CA ASP A 665 -53.90 9.09 -4.00
C ASP A 665 -53.44 8.29 -2.78
N MET A 666 -52.94 7.08 -2.97
CA MET A 666 -52.35 6.27 -1.89
C MET A 666 -51.15 6.98 -1.26
N LEU A 667 -50.20 7.47 -2.07
CA LEU A 667 -49.03 8.19 -1.58
C LEU A 667 -49.41 9.48 -0.86
N LEU A 668 -50.35 10.24 -1.43
CA LEU A 668 -50.84 11.50 -0.86
C LEU A 668 -51.53 11.26 0.49
N ASN A 669 -52.37 10.23 0.59
CA ASN A 669 -53.03 9.86 1.83
C ASN A 669 -52.00 9.44 2.90
N GLU A 670 -50.99 8.65 2.54
CA GLU A 670 -49.94 8.27 3.49
C GLU A 670 -49.07 9.43 3.96
N TYR A 671 -48.81 10.40 3.08
CA TYR A 671 -48.11 11.63 3.42
C TYR A 671 -48.95 12.51 4.35
N ALA A 672 -50.25 12.61 4.07
CA ALA A 672 -51.21 13.44 4.79
C ALA A 672 -51.50 12.96 6.23
N ILE A 673 -51.36 11.65 6.52
CA ILE A 673 -51.52 11.11 7.88
C ILE A 673 -50.62 11.86 8.88
N GLU A 674 -49.41 12.22 8.47
CA GLU A 674 -48.47 12.94 9.32
C GLU A 674 -48.89 14.40 9.59
N LEU A 675 -49.73 14.98 8.73
CA LEU A 675 -50.19 16.36 8.82
C LEU A 675 -51.43 16.53 9.71
N GLN A 676 -52.15 15.45 10.03
CA GLN A 676 -53.47 15.49 10.69
C GLN A 676 -53.50 16.26 12.02
N ASN A 677 -52.37 16.30 12.73
CA ASN A 677 -52.28 16.99 14.02
C ASN A 677 -51.90 18.46 13.93
N THR A 678 -51.49 18.95 12.76
CA THR A 678 -51.13 20.36 12.53
C THR A 678 -52.37 21.25 12.54
N THR A 679 -52.18 22.50 12.94
CA THR A 679 -53.23 23.52 13.01
C THR A 679 -53.82 23.81 11.64
N ARG A 680 -52.98 23.88 10.60
CA ARG A 680 -53.43 24.12 9.21
C ARG A 680 -54.32 22.99 8.70
N TRP A 681 -53.88 21.75 8.88
CA TRP A 681 -54.66 20.59 8.43
C TRP A 681 -55.97 20.44 9.18
N LYS A 682 -56.00 20.71 10.50
CA LYS A 682 -57.26 20.69 11.28
C LYS A 682 -58.25 21.75 10.82
N ALA A 683 -57.76 22.91 10.37
CA ALA A 683 -58.61 24.00 9.91
C ALA A 683 -59.22 23.74 8.51
N ASP A 684 -58.43 23.20 7.59
CA ASP A 684 -58.86 22.92 6.22
C ASP A 684 -58.16 21.67 5.63
N PRO A 685 -58.62 20.45 5.98
CA PRO A 685 -57.99 19.22 5.50
C PRO A 685 -57.99 19.09 3.97
N GLN A 686 -59.08 19.53 3.33
CA GLN A 686 -59.25 19.37 1.89
C GLN A 686 -58.40 20.38 1.12
N GLY A 687 -58.42 21.66 1.49
CA GLY A 687 -57.60 22.68 0.85
C GLY A 687 -56.10 22.46 1.06
N GLU A 688 -55.67 21.97 2.23
CA GLU A 688 -54.26 21.62 2.43
C GLU A 688 -53.84 20.38 1.62
N ARG A 689 -54.74 19.39 1.43
CA ARG A 689 -54.49 18.25 0.53
C ARG A 689 -54.34 18.69 -0.92
N GLU A 690 -55.21 19.58 -1.40
CA GLU A 690 -55.15 20.14 -2.75
C GLU A 690 -53.86 20.94 -3.00
N LYS A 691 -53.46 21.79 -2.04
CA LYS A 691 -52.18 22.52 -2.10
C LYS A 691 -50.98 21.59 -2.17
N LEU A 692 -50.96 20.54 -1.34
CA LEU A 692 -49.90 19.54 -1.35
C LEU A 692 -49.79 18.84 -2.72
N PHE A 693 -50.93 18.48 -3.33
CA PHE A 693 -50.94 17.87 -4.66
C PHE A 693 -50.41 18.83 -5.74
N GLU A 694 -50.80 20.11 -5.70
CA GLU A 694 -50.29 21.13 -6.62
C GLU A 694 -48.78 21.39 -6.44
N GLU A 695 -48.29 21.37 -5.19
CA GLU A 695 -46.85 21.41 -4.90
C GLU A 695 -46.12 20.21 -5.52
N TRP A 696 -46.65 19.00 -5.34
CA TRP A 696 -46.08 17.80 -5.96
C TRP A 696 -46.09 17.86 -7.48
N LYS A 697 -47.19 18.35 -8.07
CA LYS A 697 -47.31 18.50 -9.52
C LYS A 697 -46.27 19.48 -10.07
N LYS A 698 -46.00 20.56 -9.34
CA LYS A 698 -44.95 21.53 -9.71
C LYS A 698 -43.53 20.96 -9.60
N GLU A 699 -43.27 20.12 -8.60
CA GLU A 699 -41.92 19.60 -8.34
C GLU A 699 -41.58 18.30 -9.09
N TYR A 700 -42.56 17.41 -9.27
CA TYR A 700 -42.31 16.03 -9.71
C TYR A 700 -43.06 15.61 -10.98
N ALA A 701 -44.07 16.37 -11.42
CA ALA A 701 -44.75 16.05 -12.67
C ALA A 701 -43.98 16.58 -13.89
N ASN A 702 -44.13 15.91 -15.02
CA ASN A 702 -43.62 16.38 -16.30
C ASN A 702 -44.46 17.55 -16.87
N ASP A 703 -44.08 18.08 -18.03
CA ASP A 703 -44.81 19.18 -18.70
C ASP A 703 -46.29 18.85 -19.04
N LYS A 704 -46.67 17.57 -19.00
CA LYS A 704 -48.05 17.10 -19.21
C LYS A 704 -48.82 16.92 -17.90
N GLY A 705 -48.20 17.17 -16.75
CA GLY A 705 -48.78 16.95 -15.43
C GLY A 705 -48.80 15.47 -15.01
N GLU A 706 -48.03 14.60 -15.66
CA GLU A 706 -47.93 13.17 -15.33
C GLU A 706 -46.73 12.91 -14.41
N PHE A 707 -46.92 12.02 -13.43
CA PHE A 707 -45.87 11.58 -12.52
C PHE A 707 -45.24 10.28 -13.02
N THR A 708 -43.91 10.20 -13.01
CA THR A 708 -43.18 8.98 -13.37
C THR A 708 -42.68 8.29 -12.12
N LEU A 709 -43.22 7.11 -11.82
CA LEU A 709 -42.75 6.24 -10.75
C LEU A 709 -41.97 5.06 -11.33
N TYR A 710 -41.38 4.26 -10.45
CA TYR A 710 -40.48 3.18 -10.85
C TYR A 710 -40.78 1.91 -10.08
N THR A 711 -40.72 0.78 -10.79
CA THR A 711 -40.80 -0.57 -10.20
C THR A 711 -39.47 -1.30 -10.37
N HIS A 712 -39.25 -2.33 -9.55
CA HIS A 712 -38.05 -3.15 -9.59
C HIS A 712 -38.31 -4.48 -10.30
N LYS A 713 -37.39 -4.89 -11.18
CA LYS A 713 -37.46 -6.19 -11.88
C LYS A 713 -36.43 -7.22 -11.41
N GLY A 714 -35.21 -6.75 -11.11
CA GLY A 714 -34.05 -7.60 -10.87
C GLY A 714 -33.22 -7.84 -12.14
N CYS A 715 -31.89 -7.86 -11.97
CA CYS A 715 -30.92 -8.19 -13.00
C CYS A 715 -29.63 -8.71 -12.34
N ASP A 716 -28.68 -9.21 -13.12
CA ASP A 716 -27.41 -9.75 -12.62
C ASP A 716 -26.62 -8.72 -11.82
N THR A 717 -26.68 -7.43 -12.19
CA THR A 717 -25.95 -6.37 -11.49
C THR A 717 -26.41 -6.15 -10.04
N CYS A 718 -27.67 -6.47 -9.74
CA CYS A 718 -28.23 -6.43 -8.39
C CYS A 718 -28.49 -7.82 -7.82
N GLY A 719 -28.02 -8.91 -8.45
CA GLY A 719 -28.28 -10.27 -7.97
C GLY A 719 -29.77 -10.63 -7.93
N GLY A 720 -30.56 -10.12 -8.88
CA GLY A 720 -31.98 -10.45 -9.03
C GLY A 720 -32.93 -9.75 -8.05
N ILE A 721 -32.44 -9.03 -7.01
CA ILE A 721 -33.33 -8.42 -6.01
C ILE A 721 -33.99 -7.10 -6.44
N GLY A 722 -33.48 -6.45 -7.48
CA GLY A 722 -34.03 -5.18 -7.98
C GLY A 722 -33.51 -3.91 -7.28
N TYR A 723 -32.69 -4.05 -6.24
CA TYR A 723 -32.10 -2.94 -5.48
C TYR A 723 -30.58 -3.04 -5.45
N LYS A 724 -29.89 -1.89 -5.38
CA LYS A 724 -28.43 -1.86 -5.22
C LYS A 724 -27.99 -0.63 -4.42
N GLY A 725 -27.35 -0.86 -3.29
CA GLY A 725 -26.95 0.19 -2.36
C GLY A 725 -28.12 0.72 -1.51
N ARG A 726 -27.78 1.61 -0.59
CA ARG A 726 -28.70 2.18 0.41
C ARG A 726 -28.71 3.70 0.34
N MET A 727 -29.75 4.29 0.91
CA MET A 727 -29.91 5.74 1.05
C MET A 727 -30.50 6.10 2.41
N GLY A 728 -30.16 7.27 2.94
CA GLY A 728 -30.76 7.81 4.16
C GLY A 728 -32.16 8.35 3.92
N LEU A 729 -33.08 8.08 4.83
CA LEU A 729 -34.31 8.84 5.05
C LEU A 729 -34.10 9.70 6.29
N HIS A 730 -34.48 10.97 6.23
CA HIS A 730 -34.09 11.97 7.23
C HIS A 730 -35.28 12.77 7.75
N GLU A 731 -35.35 12.89 9.07
CA GLU A 731 -36.27 13.78 9.77
C GLU A 731 -35.46 14.69 10.68
N LEU A 732 -35.46 15.99 10.39
CA LEU A 732 -34.64 16.97 11.11
C LEU A 732 -35.53 17.91 11.92
N LEU A 733 -35.56 17.73 13.23
CA LEU A 733 -36.20 18.62 14.17
C LEU A 733 -35.21 19.69 14.62
N MET A 734 -35.51 20.95 14.33
CA MET A 734 -34.70 22.09 14.77
C MET A 734 -35.10 22.53 16.18
N GLY A 735 -34.12 22.89 17.02
CA GLY A 735 -34.31 23.48 18.35
C GLY A 735 -34.84 24.92 18.30
N SER A 736 -35.99 25.14 17.65
CA SER A 736 -36.66 26.45 17.58
C SER A 736 -37.28 26.86 18.92
N ASP A 737 -37.51 28.16 19.13
CA ASP A 737 -38.11 28.68 20.38
C ASP A 737 -39.45 28.01 20.73
N ALA A 738 -40.27 27.68 19.73
CA ALA A 738 -41.51 26.96 19.93
C ALA A 738 -41.26 25.53 20.47
N ILE A 739 -40.28 24.81 19.92
CA ILE A 739 -39.90 23.48 20.42
C ILE A 739 -39.28 23.58 21.81
N LYS A 740 -38.41 24.57 22.06
CA LYS A 740 -37.79 24.81 23.37
C LYS A 740 -38.85 25.03 24.46
N LYS A 741 -39.87 25.84 24.16
CA LYS A 741 -41.01 26.05 25.06
C LYS A 741 -41.75 24.74 25.36
N LEU A 742 -42.03 23.93 24.33
CA LEU A 742 -42.69 22.64 24.51
C LEU A 742 -41.86 21.65 25.35
N ILE A 743 -40.53 21.68 25.22
CA ILE A 743 -39.62 20.89 26.07
C ILE A 743 -39.76 21.32 27.54
N GLN A 744 -39.71 22.62 27.81
CA GLN A 744 -39.84 23.20 29.16
C GLN A 744 -41.21 22.87 29.79
N GLU A 745 -42.26 22.80 28.98
CA GLU A 745 -43.63 22.49 29.40
C GLU A 745 -43.93 20.98 29.50
N HIS A 746 -42.96 20.10 29.19
CA HIS A 746 -43.16 18.64 29.11
C HIS A 746 -44.32 18.24 28.18
N ALA A 747 -44.42 18.90 27.02
CA ALA A 747 -45.46 18.63 26.04
C ALA A 747 -45.41 17.18 25.51
N ARG A 748 -46.53 16.72 24.95
CA ARG A 748 -46.61 15.37 24.36
C ARG A 748 -45.88 15.31 23.03
N VAL A 749 -45.37 14.13 22.67
CA VAL A 749 -44.69 13.86 21.38
C VAL A 749 -45.51 14.34 20.19
N ALA A 750 -46.83 14.12 20.20
CA ALA A 750 -47.72 14.53 19.11
C ALA A 750 -47.78 16.05 18.89
N GLU A 751 -47.65 16.84 19.97
CA GLU A 751 -47.65 18.30 19.90
C GLU A 751 -46.32 18.82 19.35
N MET A 752 -45.20 18.25 19.82
CA MET A 752 -43.87 18.56 19.29
C MET A 752 -43.72 18.18 17.82
N LEU A 753 -44.30 17.04 17.41
CA LEU A 753 -44.34 16.60 16.02
C LEU A 753 -45.11 17.62 15.16
N ALA A 754 -46.31 18.02 15.60
CA ALA A 754 -47.15 18.98 14.87
C ALA A 754 -46.43 20.33 14.69
N VAL A 755 -45.84 20.88 15.77
CA VAL A 755 -45.07 22.13 15.70
C VAL A 755 -43.81 21.98 14.85
N GLY A 756 -43.13 20.83 14.93
CA GLY A 756 -41.99 20.53 14.08
C GLY A 756 -42.37 20.58 12.59
N ILE A 757 -43.48 19.94 12.22
CA ILE A 757 -44.01 19.92 10.84
C ILE A 757 -44.46 21.32 10.40
N GLU A 758 -45.08 22.10 11.28
CA GLU A 758 -45.47 23.49 10.98
C GLU A 758 -44.25 24.40 10.76
N ASN A 759 -43.17 24.16 11.50
CA ASN A 759 -41.85 24.76 11.26
C ASN A 759 -41.13 24.11 10.07
N GLY A 760 -41.81 23.21 9.36
CA GLY A 760 -41.48 22.57 8.10
C GLY A 760 -40.46 21.44 8.18
N MET A 761 -40.35 20.79 9.34
CA MET A 761 -39.81 19.43 9.40
C MET A 761 -40.60 18.51 8.46
N ARG A 762 -39.90 17.58 7.82
CA ARG A 762 -40.50 16.42 7.16
C ARG A 762 -40.25 15.19 8.00
N THR A 763 -41.26 14.34 8.15
CA THR A 763 -41.07 13.06 8.85
C THR A 763 -40.25 12.10 7.99
N LEU A 764 -39.72 11.03 8.61
CA LEU A 764 -38.98 9.99 7.88
C LEU A 764 -39.79 9.42 6.70
N LYS A 765 -41.10 9.26 6.89
CA LYS A 765 -42.02 8.74 5.88
C LYS A 765 -42.27 9.74 4.76
N GLN A 766 -42.43 11.03 5.10
CA GLN A 766 -42.60 12.10 4.11
C GLN A 766 -41.36 12.25 3.23
N ASP A 767 -40.16 12.31 3.81
CA ASP A 767 -38.90 12.34 3.06
C ASP A 767 -38.75 11.08 2.19
N GLY A 768 -39.15 9.91 2.70
CA GLY A 768 -39.22 8.67 1.94
C GLY A 768 -40.13 8.75 0.71
N ILE A 769 -41.35 9.28 0.86
CA ILE A 769 -42.32 9.44 -0.24
C ILE A 769 -41.77 10.41 -1.30
N GLU A 770 -41.19 11.55 -0.89
CA GLU A 770 -40.53 12.47 -1.83
C GLU A 770 -39.44 11.76 -2.65
N LYS A 771 -38.69 10.83 -2.04
CA LYS A 771 -37.67 10.01 -2.71
C LYS A 771 -38.23 8.92 -3.62
N VAL A 772 -39.47 8.47 -3.38
CA VAL A 772 -40.24 7.61 -4.31
C VAL A 772 -40.61 8.41 -5.56
N MET A 773 -41.11 9.64 -5.38
CA MET A 773 -41.45 10.54 -6.50
C MET A 773 -40.22 10.89 -7.35
N GLN A 774 -39.03 10.93 -6.75
CA GLN A 774 -37.75 11.12 -7.46
C GLN A 774 -37.22 9.85 -8.15
N GLY A 775 -37.87 8.69 -7.97
CA GLY A 775 -37.46 7.43 -8.57
C GLY A 775 -36.16 6.85 -7.99
N ILE A 776 -35.84 7.16 -6.74
CA ILE A 776 -34.64 6.68 -6.03
C ILE A 776 -34.92 5.37 -5.30
N THR A 777 -36.12 5.25 -4.70
CA THR A 777 -36.61 4.08 -3.98
C THR A 777 -38.09 3.86 -4.33
N ASP A 778 -38.73 2.87 -3.71
CA ASP A 778 -40.17 2.61 -3.84
C ASP A 778 -40.88 2.64 -2.48
N ILE A 779 -42.22 2.71 -2.52
CA ILE A 779 -43.05 2.81 -1.32
C ILE A 779 -42.92 1.59 -0.42
N HIS A 780 -42.61 0.40 -0.98
CA HIS A 780 -42.41 -0.80 -0.20
C HIS A 780 -41.20 -0.66 0.73
N GLN A 781 -40.07 -0.14 0.22
CA GLN A 781 -38.89 0.12 1.06
C GLN A 781 -39.14 1.19 2.11
N VAL A 782 -39.87 2.26 1.78
CA VAL A 782 -40.20 3.32 2.75
C VAL A 782 -41.03 2.76 3.90
N ARG A 783 -42.09 2.00 3.59
CA ARG A 783 -42.95 1.34 4.60
C ARG A 783 -42.17 0.36 5.46
N ALA A 784 -41.23 -0.40 4.88
CA ALA A 784 -40.45 -1.40 5.61
C ALA A 784 -39.55 -0.79 6.70
N VAL A 785 -39.08 0.46 6.52
CA VAL A 785 -38.14 1.10 7.46
C VAL A 785 -38.76 2.18 8.33
N CYS A 786 -39.93 2.71 7.94
CA CYS A 786 -40.70 3.72 8.67
C CYS A 786 -41.89 3.12 9.43
N ILE A 787 -41.71 1.95 10.03
CA ILE A 787 -42.73 1.29 10.84
C ILE A 787 -42.98 2.15 12.09
N LYS A 788 -44.25 2.52 12.31
CA LYS A 788 -44.73 3.14 13.54
C LYS A 788 -45.27 2.08 14.49
#